data_AF-A0A2N5GVK2-F1
#
_entry.id   AF-A0A2N5GVK2-F1
#
_cell.length_a   1.000
_cell.length_b   1.000
_cell.length_c   1.000
_cell.angle_alpha   90.00
_cell.angle_beta   90.00
_cell.angle_gamma   90.00
#
_symmetry.space_group_name_H-M   'P 1'
#
loop_
_entity.id
_entity.type
_entity.pdbx_description
1 polymer ?
#
loop_
_entity_poly.entity_id
_entity_poly.type
_entity_poly.pdbx_seq_one_letter_code
_entity_poly.pdbx_strand_id
1 'polypeptide(L)'
;MQGLKTIFSQQDDVHSIISGVEEGLREQLVAGLSGSARTVFLAALYEQTKRPVLLVTHNLLQAQKLYDDMSNLVGEDEVFLYPANELIAAEISIASPELRAQRIEALDYWSSKGNGIIIVPMAGLRKIVPPKHIWSKFQITFKVGEEIDLDEQLLHFVSMGYSRSDMVSAPGEFSVRGGIIDIYPLTYADPLRIELFDTEVDSIRSFSLDDQRSKDKHEAVTIGPATETPVGAEDLSRLVEHLEDGLAKSLQKLNNDKAKTLMAQNVGYELEQLRNGQKPDQMFKYLSLAYKSTESLIDYLPEGGFIFIDEISRVQEMNDSLNKEEAEWYTSLLSEGQIIHDVKMSHHLPDLIHKSRRPVVYMSLFLRHVPNTNPQNIINISCKPMQNFHGQMHVLKAEIDRWKKGNFSILLLGPDGERVKKLERVLEDYDIDASVINRQQMLSPGKAQIGAGSLNTGFELPIQKIAVITEEELFNKKVKQPPRRQKLSNAERIKSYSELRIGDYVVHVNHGIGKYLGIETLLINGVHKDYLNIRYQGTDQLYVPVEQIDLVQKFVGSEGKEPKIYKLGGSDWKRVKSKVQSSVQNIADDLIKLYAERESSVGYAFSPDGDMQREFETSFPYQETEDQLRSIHEIKKDMERERPMDRLLCGDVGYGKTEVAIRAAFKAIADGKQVAFLVPTTILAQQHFETMRERFQDYPVEIGLLSRFRTRKQQTETIKGLKAGTVDIVVGTHRLLSKEISYRDLGLLIIDEEQRFGVTHKEKIKQLKTNVDVLTLTATPIPRTLHMSMLGVRDLSVIETPPENRFPVQTYVMEYNGGLVREAIERELARDGQVYFLYNRVEDIERKAEEISMLVPDARVAYAHGRMTENELESAMLGFLEGEFDVLVSTTIIETGVDIPNVNTLIVFDADKMGLSQLYQLRGRVGRSNRVAYAYFTYRKDKVLTEVAEKRLQAIKEFTELGSGFKIAMRDLSIRGAGNLLGAEQHGFIDSVGFDLYSQMLKEAIEERKAGPEIVKRPLLEIDLEIDAYIPDSYISDGHQKIEMYKRFRGITLLKDIEELQDEMTDRFGDYPDEVAYLFKIAELKVYAETAGVEAIKQMKQEVNILLSEEASNEIDGQKIFKISSQHRKTVGLGMEGKKLKMVIHTKGLDQSKLLDVAFDMIKGLHDSKREHSNPVS
;
A
#
# COMPACT_ATOMS: atom_id res chain seq x y z
N MET A 1 8.39 -4.29 -32.40
CA MET A 1 8.79 -3.16 -33.27
C MET A 1 10.08 -3.47 -34.03
N GLN A 2 10.26 -4.70 -34.52
CA GLN A 2 11.52 -5.12 -35.13
C GLN A 2 11.72 -4.49 -36.51
N GLY A 3 10.66 -4.35 -37.31
CA GLY A 3 10.72 -3.70 -38.62
C GLY A 3 11.20 -2.24 -38.57
N LEU A 4 10.83 -1.47 -37.53
CA LEU A 4 11.32 -0.09 -37.36
C LEU A 4 12.82 -0.05 -37.06
N LYS A 5 13.29 -0.92 -36.15
CA LYS A 5 14.71 -1.05 -35.81
C LYS A 5 15.55 -1.49 -37.01
N THR A 6 15.08 -2.47 -37.79
CA THR A 6 15.78 -2.94 -38.99
C THR A 6 15.94 -1.86 -40.05
N ILE A 7 14.95 -0.97 -40.21
CA ILE A 7 15.07 0.13 -41.16
C ILE A 7 16.10 1.15 -40.70
N PHE A 8 16.14 1.48 -39.40
CA PHE A 8 17.23 2.29 -38.86
C PHE A 8 18.58 1.61 -39.05
N SER A 9 18.64 0.31 -38.81
CA SER A 9 19.87 -0.47 -38.87
C SER A 9 20.45 -0.62 -40.30
N GLN A 10 19.66 -0.32 -41.33
CA GLN A 10 20.08 -0.30 -42.74
C GLN A 10 20.57 1.08 -43.20
N GLN A 11 20.51 2.10 -42.35
CA GLN A 11 20.94 3.46 -42.70
C GLN A 11 22.47 3.56 -42.66
N ASP A 12 23.05 4.20 -43.67
CA ASP A 12 24.50 4.46 -43.75
C ASP A 12 24.99 5.24 -42.52
N ASP A 13 24.18 6.16 -42.00
CA ASP A 13 24.44 6.93 -40.78
C ASP A 13 24.62 6.03 -39.54
N VAL A 14 23.74 5.03 -39.38
CA VAL A 14 23.81 4.06 -38.28
C VAL A 14 25.02 3.14 -38.46
N HIS A 15 25.24 2.65 -39.68
CA HIS A 15 26.40 1.83 -40.01
C HIS A 15 27.73 2.56 -39.78
N SER A 16 27.79 3.86 -40.03
CA SER A 16 29.00 4.67 -39.76
C SER A 16 29.31 4.76 -38.27
N ILE A 17 28.31 4.97 -37.40
CA ILE A 17 28.52 4.95 -35.94
C ILE A 17 28.94 3.57 -35.45
N ILE A 18 28.28 2.52 -35.96
CA ILE A 18 28.60 1.12 -35.63
C ILE A 18 30.03 0.79 -36.02
N SER A 19 30.42 1.08 -37.26
CA SER A 19 31.78 0.88 -37.74
C SER A 19 32.77 1.65 -36.89
N GLY A 20 32.44 2.89 -36.49
CA GLY A 20 33.26 3.67 -35.57
C GLY A 20 33.43 3.02 -34.19
N VAL A 21 32.38 2.40 -33.63
CA VAL A 21 32.46 1.65 -32.37
C VAL A 21 33.25 0.35 -32.53
N GLU A 22 33.16 -0.31 -33.68
CA GLU A 22 33.89 -1.54 -33.99
C GLU A 22 35.37 -1.30 -34.28
N GLU A 23 35.71 -0.22 -34.98
CA GLU A 23 37.06 0.24 -35.29
C GLU A 23 37.76 0.90 -34.10
N GLY A 24 37.04 1.10 -32.98
CA GLY A 24 37.60 1.61 -31.73
C GLY A 24 37.79 3.12 -31.68
N LEU A 25 36.95 3.89 -32.41
CA LEU A 25 36.89 5.34 -32.24
C LEU A 25 36.52 5.68 -30.79
N ARG A 26 37.23 6.63 -30.21
CA ARG A 26 37.07 7.03 -28.81
C ARG A 26 35.81 7.86 -28.61
N GLU A 27 35.55 8.81 -29.49
CA GLU A 27 34.45 9.76 -29.37
C GLU A 27 33.73 9.93 -30.71
N GLN A 28 32.40 9.88 -30.70
CA GLN A 28 31.53 10.10 -31.85
C GLN A 28 30.36 11.03 -31.47
N LEU A 29 29.84 11.80 -32.42
CA LEU A 29 28.72 12.72 -32.21
C LEU A 29 27.62 12.45 -33.24
N VAL A 30 26.40 12.26 -32.75
CA VAL A 30 25.18 12.17 -33.57
C VAL A 30 24.30 13.37 -33.24
N ALA A 31 24.09 14.22 -34.25
CA ALA A 31 23.27 15.42 -34.16
C ALA A 31 21.92 15.24 -34.86
N GLY A 32 20.90 15.97 -34.40
CA GLY A 32 19.64 16.17 -35.13
C GLY A 32 18.49 15.22 -34.80
N LEU A 33 18.72 14.13 -34.05
CA LEU A 33 17.63 13.23 -33.61
C LEU A 33 16.79 13.84 -32.48
N SER A 34 15.47 13.79 -32.59
CA SER A 34 14.52 14.31 -31.60
C SER A 34 13.61 13.24 -31.03
N GLY A 35 13.21 13.39 -29.76
CA GLY A 35 12.24 12.50 -29.11
C GLY A 35 12.65 11.03 -29.14
N SER A 36 11.68 10.15 -29.39
CA SER A 36 11.88 8.69 -29.43
C SER A 36 12.69 8.20 -30.64
N ALA A 37 13.04 9.07 -31.60
CA ALA A 37 13.97 8.69 -32.66
C ALA A 37 15.36 8.32 -32.10
N ARG A 38 15.74 8.91 -30.95
CA ARG A 38 17.02 8.63 -30.26
C ARG A 38 17.04 7.23 -29.65
N THR A 39 15.93 6.82 -29.03
CA THR A 39 15.80 5.51 -28.39
C THR A 39 15.70 4.42 -29.45
N VAL A 40 15.02 4.67 -30.58
CA VAL A 40 15.03 3.76 -31.73
C VAL A 40 16.43 3.62 -32.33
N PHE A 41 17.17 4.72 -32.50
CA PHE A 41 18.56 4.68 -32.96
C PHE A 41 19.45 3.86 -32.01
N LEU A 42 19.35 4.11 -30.70
CA LEU A 42 20.13 3.37 -29.71
C LEU A 42 19.75 1.89 -29.66
N ALA A 43 18.47 1.55 -29.75
CA ALA A 43 18.01 0.18 -29.80
C ALA A 43 18.54 -0.56 -31.04
N ALA A 44 18.56 0.09 -32.21
CA ALA A 44 19.14 -0.48 -33.42
C ALA A 44 20.66 -0.73 -33.26
N LEU A 45 21.39 0.23 -32.68
CA LEU A 45 22.81 0.11 -32.36
C LEU A 45 23.08 -1.05 -31.38
N TYR A 46 22.27 -1.17 -30.33
CA TYR A 46 22.38 -2.23 -29.34
C TYR A 46 22.06 -3.62 -29.93
N GLU A 47 21.03 -3.73 -30.78
CA GLU A 47 20.69 -5.00 -31.42
C GLU A 47 21.75 -5.53 -32.37
N GLN A 48 22.41 -4.65 -33.14
CA GLN A 48 23.47 -5.06 -34.05
C GLN A 48 24.77 -5.41 -33.31
N THR A 49 25.13 -4.62 -32.30
CA THR A 49 26.41 -4.81 -31.60
C THR A 49 26.33 -5.84 -30.47
N LYS A 50 25.16 -5.98 -29.82
CA LYS A 50 24.94 -6.73 -28.57
C LYS A 50 25.95 -6.40 -27.47
N ARG A 51 26.55 -5.21 -27.53
CA ARG A 51 27.51 -4.70 -26.54
C ARG A 51 26.77 -4.00 -25.39
N PRO A 52 27.26 -4.09 -24.15
CA PRO A 52 26.68 -3.36 -23.02
C PRO A 52 26.69 -1.84 -23.25
N VAL A 53 25.65 -1.15 -22.79
CA VAL A 53 25.53 0.31 -22.94
C VAL A 53 25.21 0.99 -21.63
N LEU A 54 25.99 2.03 -21.30
CA LEU A 54 25.64 2.99 -20.27
C LEU A 54 25.01 4.23 -20.92
N LEU A 55 23.70 4.42 -20.74
CA LEU A 55 22.97 5.58 -21.25
C LEU A 55 22.86 6.66 -20.17
N VAL A 56 23.56 7.78 -20.37
CA VAL A 56 23.59 8.91 -19.44
C VAL A 56 22.61 9.98 -19.89
N THR A 57 21.76 10.43 -18.96
CA THR A 57 20.81 11.54 -19.18
C THR A 57 21.10 12.69 -18.22
N HIS A 58 20.51 13.86 -18.47
CA HIS A 58 20.69 15.02 -17.59
C HIS A 58 19.94 14.85 -16.25
N ASN A 59 18.71 14.33 -16.25
CA ASN A 59 17.92 14.14 -15.04
C ASN A 59 17.15 12.81 -15.01
N LEU A 60 16.57 12.50 -13.85
CA LEU A 60 15.82 11.26 -13.61
C LEU A 60 14.57 11.15 -14.49
N LEU A 61 13.89 12.26 -14.77
CA LEU A 61 12.72 12.28 -15.64
C LEU A 61 13.07 11.81 -17.06
N GLN A 62 14.16 12.35 -17.62
CA GLN A 62 14.63 11.95 -18.93
C GLN A 62 15.10 10.49 -18.91
N ALA A 63 15.75 10.04 -17.84
CA ALA A 63 16.12 8.63 -17.69
C ALA A 63 14.91 7.70 -17.73
N GLN A 64 13.80 8.05 -17.05
CA GLN A 64 12.56 7.29 -17.06
C GLN A 64 11.90 7.24 -18.46
N LYS A 65 11.82 8.38 -19.16
CA LYS A 65 11.28 8.42 -20.53
C LYS A 65 12.07 7.50 -21.48
N LEU A 66 13.40 7.54 -21.38
CA LEU A 66 14.27 6.68 -22.18
C LEU A 66 14.14 5.21 -21.76
N TYR A 67 13.97 4.93 -20.46
CA TYR A 67 13.71 3.58 -19.95
C TYR A 67 12.43 2.98 -20.49
N ASP A 68 11.33 3.74 -20.53
CA ASP A 68 10.05 3.27 -21.05
C ASP A 68 10.14 2.92 -22.54
N ASP A 69 10.73 3.81 -23.35
CA ASP A 69 10.95 3.55 -24.77
C ASP A 69 11.88 2.34 -24.99
N MET A 70 13.02 2.29 -24.29
CA MET A 70 14.02 1.24 -24.47
C MET A 70 13.52 -0.13 -24.03
N SER A 71 12.77 -0.21 -22.92
CA SER A 71 12.15 -1.46 -22.46
C SER A 71 11.17 -2.02 -23.50
N ASN A 72 10.37 -1.15 -24.12
CA ASN A 72 9.44 -1.52 -25.20
C ASN A 72 10.17 -1.94 -26.49
N LEU A 73 11.36 -1.39 -26.76
CA LEU A 73 12.13 -1.64 -27.97
C LEU A 73 13.02 -2.88 -27.86
N VAL A 74 13.75 -3.06 -26.77
CA VAL A 74 14.78 -4.11 -26.60
C VAL A 74 14.25 -5.31 -25.81
N GLY A 75 13.43 -5.05 -24.80
CA GLY A 75 12.96 -6.06 -23.86
C GLY A 75 13.25 -5.65 -22.43
N GLU A 76 12.40 -6.15 -21.54
CA GLU A 76 12.36 -5.80 -20.13
C GLU A 76 13.56 -6.32 -19.33
N ASP A 77 14.08 -7.49 -19.72
CA ASP A 77 15.13 -8.21 -19.00
C ASP A 77 16.54 -7.69 -19.30
N GLU A 78 16.69 -6.82 -20.30
CA GLU A 78 17.98 -6.29 -20.75
C GLU A 78 18.16 -4.79 -20.42
N VAL A 79 17.14 -4.10 -19.90
CA VAL A 79 17.15 -2.65 -19.66
C VAL A 79 16.87 -2.35 -18.19
N PHE A 80 17.79 -1.64 -17.53
CA PHE A 80 17.70 -1.28 -16.12
C PHE A 80 17.86 0.23 -15.92
N LEU A 81 17.19 0.76 -14.89
CA LEU A 81 17.28 2.16 -14.50
C LEU A 81 18.11 2.25 -13.20
N TYR A 82 19.13 3.10 -13.18
CA TYR A 82 19.85 3.47 -11.96
C TYR A 82 19.38 4.87 -11.52
N PRO A 83 18.33 4.98 -10.69
CA PRO A 83 17.73 6.26 -10.36
C PRO A 83 18.55 7.02 -9.30
N ALA A 84 18.67 8.33 -9.45
CA ALA A 84 19.22 9.22 -8.43
C ALA A 84 18.51 10.57 -8.47
N ASN A 85 18.24 11.14 -7.29
CA ASN A 85 17.65 12.47 -7.16
C ASN A 85 18.73 13.55 -7.31
N GLU A 86 18.33 14.74 -7.73
CA GLU A 86 19.26 15.85 -7.96
C GLU A 86 19.73 16.47 -6.63
N LEU A 87 18.82 16.70 -5.68
CA LEU A 87 19.18 17.25 -4.36
C LEU A 87 19.72 16.15 -3.43
N ILE A 88 20.93 16.36 -2.90
CA ILE A 88 21.54 15.46 -1.91
C ILE A 88 20.69 15.38 -0.64
N ALA A 89 20.12 16.51 -0.19
CA ALA A 89 19.23 16.56 0.97
C ALA A 89 17.93 15.77 0.76
N ALA A 90 17.40 15.76 -0.47
CA ALA A 90 16.22 14.97 -0.82
C ALA A 90 16.56 13.48 -0.79
N GLU A 91 17.73 13.07 -1.27
CA GLU A 91 18.15 11.68 -1.22
C GLU A 91 18.35 11.14 0.21
N ILE A 92 18.88 11.96 1.13
CA ILE A 92 19.01 11.63 2.56
C ILE A 92 17.65 11.48 3.23
N SER A 93 16.67 12.32 2.86
CA SER A 93 15.35 12.37 3.53
C SER A 93 14.29 11.46 2.89
N ILE A 94 14.47 11.11 1.61
CA ILE A 94 13.52 10.38 0.75
C ILE A 94 14.13 9.02 0.39
N ALA A 95 14.72 8.31 1.35
CA ALA A 95 15.25 6.96 1.14
C ALA A 95 14.11 5.96 0.83
N SER A 96 13.56 6.04 -0.38
CA SER A 96 12.58 5.12 -0.95
C SER A 96 13.26 3.77 -1.09
N PRO A 97 12.79 2.73 -0.38
CA PRO A 97 13.29 1.37 -0.56
C PRO A 97 13.23 0.93 -2.02
N GLU A 98 12.27 1.42 -2.79
CA GLU A 98 12.08 1.12 -4.21
C GLU A 98 13.21 1.68 -5.09
N LEU A 99 13.58 2.96 -4.92
CA LEU A 99 14.68 3.55 -5.69
C LEU A 99 16.03 2.90 -5.32
N ARG A 100 16.20 2.56 -4.03
CA ARG A 100 17.35 1.78 -3.56
C ARG A 100 17.39 0.40 -4.23
N ALA A 101 16.26 -0.32 -4.25
CA ALA A 101 16.16 -1.62 -4.87
C ALA A 101 16.50 -1.58 -6.37
N GLN A 102 16.02 -0.57 -7.11
CA GLN A 102 16.37 -0.38 -8.53
C GLN A 102 17.87 -0.15 -8.74
N ARG A 103 18.52 0.64 -7.87
CA ARG A 103 19.98 0.85 -7.93
C ARG A 103 20.74 -0.44 -7.64
N ILE A 104 20.33 -1.20 -6.61
CA ILE A 104 20.92 -2.49 -6.26
C ILE A 104 20.74 -3.50 -7.41
N GLU A 105 19.55 -3.58 -8.01
CA GLU A 105 19.25 -4.45 -9.16
C GLU A 105 20.15 -4.13 -10.36
N ALA A 106 20.37 -2.84 -10.65
CA ALA A 106 21.28 -2.39 -11.69
C ALA A 106 22.75 -2.80 -11.43
N LEU A 107 23.23 -2.66 -10.19
CA LEU A 107 24.59 -3.07 -9.80
C LEU A 107 24.73 -4.60 -9.81
N ASP A 108 23.74 -5.32 -9.29
CA ASP A 108 23.70 -6.79 -9.29
C ASP A 108 23.74 -7.35 -10.70
N TYR A 109 22.97 -6.73 -11.61
CA TYR A 109 22.88 -7.15 -13.00
C TYR A 109 24.22 -7.02 -13.73
N TRP A 110 24.91 -5.88 -13.66
CA TRP A 110 26.25 -5.72 -14.29
C TRP A 110 27.41 -6.36 -13.51
N SER A 111 27.21 -6.67 -12.23
CA SER A 111 28.15 -7.49 -11.46
C SER A 111 28.13 -8.94 -11.97
N SER A 112 26.94 -9.50 -12.17
CA SER A 112 26.73 -10.91 -12.52
C SER A 112 26.70 -11.19 -14.02
N LYS A 113 26.07 -10.33 -14.82
CA LYS A 113 25.89 -10.47 -16.26
C LYS A 113 26.74 -9.46 -17.04
N GLY A 114 27.22 -9.91 -18.20
CA GLY A 114 28.16 -9.16 -19.05
C GLY A 114 27.52 -8.41 -20.22
N ASN A 115 26.21 -8.15 -20.20
CA ASN A 115 25.46 -7.49 -21.29
C ASN A 115 24.35 -6.58 -20.73
N GLY A 116 23.57 -5.94 -21.62
CA GLY A 116 22.41 -5.11 -21.26
C GLY A 116 22.67 -3.60 -21.25
N ILE A 117 21.62 -2.84 -20.97
CA ILE A 117 21.59 -1.38 -21.00
C ILE A 117 21.24 -0.88 -19.59
N ILE A 118 22.08 -0.01 -19.03
CA ILE A 118 21.73 0.74 -17.82
C ILE A 118 21.58 2.20 -18.17
N ILE A 119 20.46 2.78 -17.74
CA ILE A 119 20.12 4.18 -17.93
C ILE A 119 20.33 4.90 -16.60
N VAL A 120 21.08 5.99 -16.61
CA VAL A 120 21.47 6.73 -15.41
C VAL A 120 21.38 8.24 -15.62
N PRO A 121 20.78 9.01 -14.69
CA PRO A 121 20.87 10.46 -14.72
C PRO A 121 22.24 10.94 -14.25
N MET A 122 22.61 12.18 -14.58
CA MET A 122 23.90 12.77 -14.19
C MET A 122 24.16 12.71 -12.67
N ALA A 123 23.12 12.89 -11.85
CA ALA A 123 23.20 12.75 -10.40
C ALA A 123 23.60 11.34 -9.94
N GLY A 124 23.20 10.29 -10.68
CA GLY A 124 23.56 8.91 -10.37
C GLY A 124 24.96 8.54 -10.83
N LEU A 125 25.37 9.05 -12.00
CA LEU A 125 26.68 8.77 -12.59
C LEU A 125 27.84 9.27 -11.72
N ARG A 126 27.67 10.42 -11.04
CA ARG A 126 28.69 11.00 -10.17
C ARG A 126 28.88 10.26 -8.84
N LYS A 127 27.97 9.37 -8.46
CA LYS A 127 28.06 8.70 -7.17
C LYS A 127 29.30 7.82 -7.07
N ILE A 128 29.88 7.79 -5.88
CA ILE A 128 30.86 6.78 -5.51
C ILE A 128 30.09 5.49 -5.23
N VAL A 129 30.35 4.48 -6.04
CA VAL A 129 29.79 3.13 -5.85
C VAL A 129 30.85 2.21 -5.24
N PRO A 130 30.45 1.15 -4.52
CA PRO A 130 31.39 0.15 -4.05
C PRO A 130 32.16 -0.44 -5.23
N PRO A 131 33.45 -0.73 -5.09
CA PRO A 131 34.19 -1.43 -6.12
C PRO A 131 33.54 -2.74 -6.56
N LYS A 132 33.54 -3.05 -7.87
CA LYS A 132 32.85 -4.25 -8.40
C LYS A 132 33.28 -5.54 -7.71
N HIS A 133 34.58 -5.69 -7.43
CA HIS A 133 35.13 -6.85 -6.73
C HIS A 133 34.69 -6.96 -5.27
N ILE A 134 34.33 -5.85 -4.62
CA ILE A 134 33.74 -5.85 -3.28
C ILE A 134 32.27 -6.24 -3.39
N TRP A 135 31.53 -5.64 -4.33
CA TRP A 135 30.12 -5.96 -4.56
C TRP A 135 29.89 -7.45 -4.81
N SER A 136 30.67 -8.07 -5.70
CA SER A 136 30.53 -9.50 -6.01
C SER A 136 30.80 -10.42 -4.81
N LYS A 137 31.53 -9.99 -3.78
CA LYS A 137 31.72 -10.78 -2.54
C LYS A 137 30.45 -10.84 -1.68
N PHE A 138 29.59 -9.83 -1.81
CA PHE A 138 28.31 -9.76 -1.11
C PHE A 138 27.16 -10.35 -1.96
N GLN A 139 27.47 -11.10 -3.02
CA GLN A 139 26.50 -11.89 -3.78
C GLN A 139 26.68 -13.37 -3.44
N ILE A 140 25.87 -13.85 -2.49
CA ILE A 140 25.95 -15.23 -1.98
C ILE A 140 24.99 -16.11 -2.76
N THR A 141 25.44 -17.29 -3.18
CA THR A 141 24.57 -18.27 -3.84
C THR A 141 24.32 -19.44 -2.91
N PHE A 142 23.06 -19.82 -2.75
CA PHE A 142 22.64 -21.03 -2.05
C PHE A 142 22.15 -22.04 -3.07
N LYS A 143 22.57 -23.30 -2.90
CA LYS A 143 22.12 -24.42 -3.74
C LYS A 143 21.62 -25.55 -2.86
N VAL A 144 20.60 -26.26 -3.33
CA VAL A 144 20.14 -27.49 -2.68
C VAL A 144 21.29 -28.52 -2.67
N GLY A 145 21.54 -29.11 -1.51
CA GLY A 145 22.62 -30.07 -1.24
C GLY A 145 23.98 -29.46 -0.86
N GLU A 146 24.05 -28.15 -0.63
CA GLU A 146 25.27 -27.47 -0.17
C GLU A 146 25.32 -27.39 1.36
N GLU A 147 26.48 -27.65 1.96
CA GLU A 147 26.71 -27.44 3.40
C GLU A 147 27.05 -25.97 3.68
N ILE A 148 26.39 -25.38 4.68
CA ILE A 148 26.61 -24.00 5.12
C ILE A 148 26.94 -23.92 6.62
N ASP A 149 27.82 -22.98 6.98
CA ASP A 149 28.02 -22.57 8.38
C ASP A 149 27.00 -21.49 8.74
N LEU A 150 26.03 -21.84 9.58
CA LEU A 150 24.92 -20.95 9.93
C LEU A 150 25.42 -19.64 10.57
N ASP A 151 26.35 -19.69 11.52
CA ASP A 151 26.80 -18.50 12.24
C ASP A 151 27.55 -17.53 11.32
N GLU A 152 28.37 -18.06 10.39
CA GLU A 152 29.05 -17.25 9.38
C GLU A 152 28.04 -16.58 8.43
N GLN A 153 27.04 -17.31 7.94
CA GLN A 153 26.02 -16.75 7.04
C GLN A 153 25.20 -15.64 7.70
N LEU A 154 24.85 -15.79 8.98
CA LEU A 154 24.09 -14.76 9.70
C LEU A 154 24.87 -13.46 9.85
N LEU A 155 26.17 -13.54 10.16
CA LEU A 155 27.04 -12.37 10.19
C LEU A 155 27.16 -11.74 8.79
N HIS A 156 27.20 -12.57 7.75
CA HIS A 156 27.25 -12.09 6.37
C HIS A 156 25.98 -11.32 5.99
N PHE A 157 24.78 -11.83 6.29
CA PHE A 157 23.52 -11.10 6.03
C PHE A 157 23.47 -9.74 6.73
N VAL A 158 23.93 -9.65 7.98
CA VAL A 158 24.01 -8.37 8.69
C VAL A 158 24.99 -7.41 7.98
N SER A 159 26.14 -7.91 7.55
CA SER A 159 27.13 -7.10 6.81
C SER A 159 26.62 -6.61 5.43
N MET A 160 25.79 -7.43 4.78
CA MET A 160 25.04 -7.14 3.55
C MET A 160 23.91 -6.11 3.77
N GLY A 161 23.64 -5.73 5.02
CA GLY A 161 22.66 -4.72 5.38
C GLY A 161 21.26 -5.27 5.68
N TYR A 162 21.11 -6.58 5.87
CA TYR A 162 19.84 -7.15 6.31
C TYR A 162 19.67 -7.01 7.82
N SER A 163 18.44 -6.79 8.27
CA SER A 163 18.07 -6.74 9.68
C SER A 163 17.50 -8.07 10.16
N ARG A 164 18.02 -8.59 11.26
CA ARG A 164 17.47 -9.78 11.92
C ARG A 164 16.15 -9.42 12.60
N SER A 165 15.14 -10.25 12.38
CA SER A 165 13.78 -10.13 12.90
C SER A 165 13.28 -11.50 13.35
N ASP A 166 12.21 -11.54 14.14
CA ASP A 166 11.56 -12.79 14.54
C ASP A 166 10.71 -13.39 13.39
N MET A 167 10.18 -12.52 12.53
CA MET A 167 9.43 -12.88 11.32
C MET A 167 9.75 -11.87 10.21
N VAL A 168 9.97 -12.39 9.01
CA VAL A 168 10.18 -11.57 7.81
C VAL A 168 8.85 -10.95 7.38
N SER A 169 8.78 -9.62 7.44
CA SER A 169 7.60 -8.83 7.08
C SER A 169 7.88 -7.82 5.96
N ALA A 170 9.15 -7.44 5.79
CA ALA A 170 9.57 -6.45 4.81
C ALA A 170 10.89 -6.85 4.10
N PRO A 171 11.12 -6.34 2.88
CA PRO A 171 12.39 -6.51 2.18
C PRO A 171 13.56 -5.96 2.99
N GLY A 172 14.68 -6.69 2.98
CA GLY A 172 15.86 -6.41 3.79
C GLY A 172 15.82 -7.04 5.18
N GLU A 173 14.78 -7.82 5.52
CA GLU A 173 14.71 -8.58 6.76
C GLU A 173 15.11 -10.05 6.54
N PHE A 174 15.62 -10.67 7.60
CA PHE A 174 15.75 -12.12 7.69
C PHE A 174 15.37 -12.61 9.09
N SER A 175 14.97 -13.87 9.20
CA SER A 175 14.72 -14.58 10.46
C SER A 175 15.34 -15.97 10.41
N VAL A 176 15.64 -16.52 11.59
CA VAL A 176 16.14 -17.90 11.73
C VAL A 176 15.37 -18.60 12.83
N ARG A 177 14.84 -19.77 12.49
CA ARG A 177 14.00 -20.60 13.34
C ARG A 177 14.40 -22.07 13.18
N GLY A 178 15.17 -22.60 14.13
CA GLY A 178 15.74 -23.95 14.00
C GLY A 178 16.60 -24.07 12.74
N GLY A 179 16.27 -25.06 11.89
CA GLY A 179 16.90 -25.25 10.58
C GLY A 179 16.34 -24.36 9.46
N ILE A 180 15.46 -23.40 9.73
CA ILE A 180 14.82 -22.57 8.70
C ILE A 180 15.40 -21.16 8.73
N ILE A 181 15.84 -20.68 7.56
CA ILE A 181 16.23 -19.29 7.31
C ILE A 181 15.21 -18.66 6.37
N ASP A 182 14.44 -17.70 6.85
CA ASP A 182 13.60 -16.86 5.99
C ASP A 182 14.34 -15.56 5.70
N ILE A 183 14.36 -15.12 4.45
CA ILE A 183 15.03 -13.89 4.04
C ILE A 183 14.27 -13.23 2.90
N TYR A 184 14.18 -11.89 2.92
CA TYR A 184 13.53 -11.15 1.84
C TYR A 184 14.50 -10.22 1.11
N PRO A 185 15.12 -10.68 0.00
CA PRO A 185 16.00 -9.84 -0.80
C PRO A 185 15.24 -8.73 -1.56
N LEU A 186 15.87 -7.57 -1.72
CA LEU A 186 15.24 -6.41 -2.39
C LEU A 186 14.99 -6.62 -3.90
N THR A 187 15.64 -7.60 -4.51
CA THR A 187 15.60 -7.87 -5.95
C THR A 187 14.60 -8.96 -6.35
N TYR A 188 14.02 -9.66 -5.37
CA TYR A 188 13.03 -10.72 -5.55
C TYR A 188 11.60 -10.19 -5.36
N ALA A 189 10.63 -10.87 -5.96
CA ALA A 189 9.21 -10.51 -5.84
C ALA A 189 8.57 -11.10 -4.57
N ASP A 190 9.04 -12.27 -4.14
CA ASP A 190 8.58 -12.97 -2.95
C ASP A 190 9.80 -13.27 -2.05
N PRO A 191 9.63 -13.31 -0.71
CA PRO A 191 10.68 -13.75 0.20
C PRO A 191 11.01 -15.24 0.01
N LEU A 192 12.20 -15.62 0.46
CA LEU A 192 12.76 -16.96 0.31
C LEU A 192 12.87 -17.66 1.66
N ARG A 193 12.47 -18.93 1.71
CA ARG A 193 12.65 -19.86 2.82
C ARG A 193 13.72 -20.89 2.42
N ILE A 194 14.81 -20.93 3.18
CA ILE A 194 15.90 -21.89 3.03
C ILE A 194 15.81 -22.86 4.22
N GLU A 195 15.51 -24.11 3.93
CA GLU A 195 15.34 -25.19 4.89
C GLU A 195 16.63 -26.01 4.95
N LEU A 196 17.17 -26.20 6.16
CA LEU A 196 18.41 -26.91 6.43
C LEU A 196 18.14 -28.24 7.13
N PHE A 197 18.87 -29.27 6.73
CA PHE A 197 19.00 -30.52 7.46
C PHE A 197 20.42 -30.60 8.04
N ASP A 198 20.54 -30.45 9.36
CA ASP A 198 21.80 -30.17 10.07
C ASP A 198 22.50 -28.91 9.53
N THR A 199 23.43 -29.08 8.59
CA THR A 199 24.17 -27.98 7.92
C THR A 199 23.92 -27.96 6.40
N GLU A 200 23.23 -28.96 5.85
CA GLU A 200 22.98 -29.08 4.41
C GLU A 200 21.67 -28.38 4.02
N VAL A 201 21.66 -27.63 2.92
CA VAL A 201 20.44 -27.03 2.37
C VAL A 201 19.55 -28.11 1.76
N ASP A 202 18.45 -28.44 2.42
CA ASP A 202 17.49 -29.44 1.95
C ASP A 202 16.53 -28.87 0.90
N SER A 203 16.00 -27.66 1.14
CA SER A 203 15.07 -27.05 0.18
C SER A 203 15.11 -25.52 0.19
N ILE A 204 14.84 -24.92 -0.97
CA ILE A 204 14.71 -23.46 -1.14
C ILE A 204 13.36 -23.18 -1.78
N ARG A 205 12.55 -22.32 -1.15
CA ARG A 205 11.18 -22.02 -1.58
C ARG A 205 10.89 -20.53 -1.52
N SER A 206 10.08 -19.99 -2.41
CA SER A 206 9.44 -18.69 -2.18
C SER A 206 8.26 -18.87 -1.22
N PHE A 207 7.87 -17.83 -0.47
CA PHE A 207 6.69 -17.88 0.41
C PHE A 207 5.88 -16.59 0.37
N SER A 208 4.61 -16.64 0.78
CA SER A 208 3.77 -15.43 0.88
C SER A 208 4.03 -14.72 2.20
N LEU A 209 4.19 -13.39 2.18
CA LEU A 209 4.23 -12.61 3.42
C LEU A 209 2.88 -12.67 4.17
N ASP A 210 1.78 -12.86 3.43
CA ASP A 210 0.40 -12.79 3.93
C ASP A 210 0.04 -13.86 4.95
N ASP A 211 0.36 -15.09 4.62
CA ASP A 211 0.06 -16.30 5.39
C ASP A 211 1.33 -17.05 5.81
N GLN A 212 2.51 -16.55 5.42
CA GLN A 212 3.82 -17.14 5.70
C GLN A 212 4.01 -18.55 5.12
N ARG A 213 3.22 -18.91 4.09
CA ARG A 213 3.22 -20.24 3.47
C ARG A 213 4.06 -20.31 2.21
N SER A 214 4.72 -21.45 2.01
CA SER A 214 5.52 -21.74 0.83
C SER A 214 4.72 -21.72 -0.48
N LYS A 215 5.34 -21.24 -1.55
CA LYS A 215 4.84 -21.15 -2.93
C LYS A 215 5.67 -22.04 -3.87
N ASP A 216 6.64 -21.47 -4.57
CA ASP A 216 7.42 -22.14 -5.61
C ASP A 216 8.74 -22.70 -5.05
N LYS A 217 9.23 -23.81 -5.60
CA LYS A 217 10.53 -24.39 -5.24
C LYS A 217 11.64 -23.91 -6.18
N HIS A 218 12.84 -23.71 -5.65
CA HIS A 218 14.02 -23.29 -6.39
C HIS A 218 15.20 -24.26 -6.14
N GLU A 219 15.98 -24.57 -7.17
CA GLU A 219 17.21 -25.38 -7.04
C GLU A 219 18.40 -24.56 -6.52
N ALA A 220 18.44 -23.28 -6.88
CA ALA A 220 19.48 -22.35 -6.49
C ALA A 220 18.96 -20.91 -6.48
N VAL A 221 19.46 -20.10 -5.57
CA VAL A 221 19.14 -18.67 -5.48
C VAL A 221 20.41 -17.87 -5.19
N THR A 222 20.51 -16.66 -5.76
CA THR A 222 21.58 -15.71 -5.44
C THR A 222 21.00 -14.54 -4.68
N ILE A 223 21.53 -14.29 -3.49
CA ILE A 223 21.12 -13.21 -2.59
C ILE A 223 22.16 -12.11 -2.67
N GLY A 224 21.74 -10.92 -3.11
CA GLY A 224 22.55 -9.71 -3.15
C GLY A 224 22.43 -8.85 -1.88
N PRO A 225 23.23 -7.79 -1.75
CA PRO A 225 23.21 -6.92 -0.59
C PRO A 225 21.88 -6.14 -0.48
N ALA A 226 21.45 -5.86 0.75
CA ALA A 226 20.29 -5.01 1.06
C ALA A 226 20.67 -3.52 1.21
N THR A 227 21.96 -3.20 1.08
CA THR A 227 22.50 -1.83 1.15
C THR A 227 23.34 -1.50 -0.10
N GLU A 228 23.34 -0.23 -0.50
CA GLU A 228 24.18 0.29 -1.59
C GLU A 228 25.65 0.43 -1.19
N THR A 229 25.93 0.39 0.12
CA THR A 229 27.27 0.61 0.65
C THR A 229 27.66 -0.56 1.56
N PRO A 230 27.81 -1.77 1.00
CA PRO A 230 28.37 -2.88 1.76
C PRO A 230 29.83 -2.53 2.07
N VAL A 231 30.18 -2.63 3.35
CA VAL A 231 31.51 -2.32 3.89
C VAL A 231 31.89 -3.52 4.74
N GLY A 232 32.91 -4.26 4.28
CA GLY A 232 33.45 -5.40 5.03
C GLY A 232 34.31 -4.94 6.21
N ALA A 233 34.72 -5.89 7.06
CA ALA A 233 35.53 -5.60 8.25
C ALA A 233 36.87 -4.90 7.94
N GLU A 234 37.52 -5.28 6.83
CA GLU A 234 38.76 -4.64 6.37
C GLU A 234 38.56 -3.20 5.92
N ASP A 235 37.48 -2.93 5.19
CA ASP A 235 37.15 -1.58 4.68
C ASP A 235 36.69 -0.66 5.82
N LEU A 236 36.00 -1.21 6.82
CA LEU A 236 35.61 -0.51 8.03
C LEU A 236 36.83 -0.07 8.84
N SER A 237 37.81 -0.97 9.00
CA SER A 237 39.06 -0.66 9.71
C SER A 237 39.84 0.45 9.02
N ARG A 238 39.92 0.42 7.68
CA ARG A 238 40.52 1.49 6.86
C ARG A 238 39.78 2.81 7.01
N LEU A 239 38.45 2.77 6.97
CA LEU A 239 37.62 3.95 7.15
C LEU A 239 37.91 4.62 8.50
N VAL A 240 37.96 3.85 9.59
CA VAL A 240 38.25 4.36 10.92
C VAL A 240 39.64 5.04 10.95
N GLU A 241 40.67 4.38 10.44
CA GLU A 241 42.03 4.94 10.40
C GLU A 241 42.10 6.28 9.62
N HIS A 242 41.50 6.30 8.42
CA HIS A 242 41.49 7.51 7.58
C HIS A 242 40.61 8.63 8.16
N LEU A 243 39.50 8.29 8.80
CA LEU A 243 38.61 9.26 9.44
C LEU A 243 39.27 9.88 10.68
N GLU A 244 40.02 9.09 11.47
CA GLU A 244 40.81 9.60 12.60
C GLU A 244 41.89 10.60 12.15
N ASP A 245 42.69 10.22 11.14
CA ASP A 245 43.73 11.09 10.58
C ASP A 245 43.12 12.37 9.96
N GLY A 246 42.01 12.22 9.23
CA GLY A 246 41.27 13.33 8.63
C GLY A 246 40.65 14.27 9.66
N LEU A 247 40.15 13.74 10.78
CA LEU A 247 39.65 14.52 11.92
C LEU A 247 40.79 15.31 12.56
N ALA A 248 41.93 14.67 12.84
CA ALA A 248 43.10 15.33 13.43
C ALA A 248 43.60 16.50 12.56
N LYS A 249 43.69 16.31 11.24
CA LYS A 249 44.06 17.37 10.28
C LYS A 249 43.03 18.49 10.21
N SER A 250 41.73 18.15 10.24
CA SER A 250 40.64 19.13 10.18
C SER A 250 40.61 20.04 11.41
N LEU A 251 40.82 19.47 12.60
CA LEU A 251 40.89 20.23 13.86
C LEU A 251 42.08 21.20 13.90
N GLN A 252 43.15 20.94 13.14
CA GLN A 252 44.28 21.86 12.98
C GLN A 252 44.00 23.00 11.99
N LYS A 253 43.23 22.73 10.92
CA LYS A 253 42.88 23.70 9.88
C LYS A 253 41.77 24.68 10.30
N LEU A 254 40.92 24.29 11.25
CA LEU A 254 39.79 25.11 11.71
C LEU A 254 40.23 26.23 12.67
N ASN A 255 39.93 27.46 12.30
CA ASN A 255 40.16 28.66 13.12
C ASN A 255 38.99 28.98 14.07
N ASN A 256 37.82 28.36 13.88
CA ASN A 256 36.61 28.63 14.67
C ASN A 256 36.46 27.60 15.80
N ASP A 257 36.61 28.04 17.05
CA ASP A 257 36.54 27.18 18.24
C ASP A 257 35.19 26.46 18.41
N LYS A 258 34.08 27.09 18.00
CA LYS A 258 32.74 26.47 18.08
C LYS A 258 32.61 25.32 17.09
N ALA A 259 33.00 25.54 15.83
CA ALA A 259 32.97 24.50 14.80
C ALA A 259 33.94 23.35 15.12
N LYS A 260 35.11 23.67 15.69
CA LYS A 260 36.09 22.68 16.16
C LYS A 260 35.53 21.78 17.26
N THR A 261 34.82 22.36 18.22
CA THR A 261 34.17 21.61 19.31
C THR A 261 33.06 20.71 18.78
N LEU A 262 32.19 21.25 17.91
CA LEU A 262 31.10 20.48 17.29
C LEU A 262 31.64 19.33 16.43
N MET A 263 32.70 19.56 15.64
CA MET A 263 33.32 18.54 14.81
C MET A 263 33.93 17.40 15.62
N ALA A 264 34.63 17.73 16.71
CA ALA A 264 35.19 16.71 17.60
C ALA A 264 34.09 15.87 18.26
N GLN A 265 32.94 16.46 18.57
CA GLN A 265 31.78 15.75 19.14
C GLN A 265 31.07 14.87 18.10
N ASN A 266 30.64 15.45 16.99
CA ASN A 266 29.82 14.76 15.99
C ASN A 266 30.61 13.66 15.28
N VAL A 267 31.77 13.99 14.71
CA VAL A 267 32.61 13.01 13.99
C VAL A 267 33.23 12.02 14.99
N GLY A 268 33.55 12.45 16.22
CA GLY A 268 34.00 11.56 17.28
C GLY A 268 32.96 10.49 17.63
N TYR A 269 31.69 10.87 17.76
CA TYR A 269 30.59 9.94 17.99
C TYR A 269 30.40 8.95 16.84
N GLU A 270 30.43 9.42 15.58
CA GLU A 270 30.37 8.54 14.40
C GLU A 270 31.56 7.57 14.35
N LEU A 271 32.74 8.01 14.79
CA LEU A 271 33.95 7.18 14.84
C LEU A 271 33.85 6.09 15.92
N GLU A 272 33.26 6.40 17.08
CA GLU A 272 32.94 5.41 18.11
C GLU A 272 31.91 4.38 17.61
N GLN A 273 30.88 4.81 16.88
CA GLN A 273 29.93 3.89 16.24
C GLN A 273 30.66 2.93 15.28
N LEU A 274 31.49 3.46 14.39
CA LEU A 274 32.24 2.67 13.41
C LEU A 274 33.18 1.66 14.07
N ARG A 275 33.87 2.04 15.16
CA ARG A 275 34.72 1.12 15.95
C ARG A 275 33.93 -0.02 16.58
N ASN A 276 32.67 0.22 16.93
CA ASN A 276 31.75 -0.79 17.46
C ASN A 276 31.04 -1.62 16.37
N GLY A 277 31.40 -1.45 15.09
CA GLY A 277 30.75 -2.14 13.97
C GLY A 277 29.40 -1.55 13.57
N GLN A 278 29.00 -0.41 14.14
CA GLN A 278 27.75 0.28 13.80
C GLN A 278 28.01 1.31 12.70
N LYS A 279 27.17 1.29 11.66
CA LYS A 279 27.27 2.25 10.55
C LYS A 279 26.46 3.52 10.89
N PRO A 280 27.04 4.72 10.77
CA PRO A 280 26.29 5.97 10.91
C PRO A 280 25.22 6.11 9.82
N ASP A 281 24.12 6.80 10.13
CA ASP A 281 23.02 7.05 9.17
C ASP A 281 23.50 7.71 7.87
N GLN A 282 24.51 8.57 7.95
CA GLN A 282 25.08 9.31 6.83
C GLN A 282 26.41 8.71 6.33
N MET A 283 26.45 7.37 6.20
CA MET A 283 27.65 6.65 5.75
C MET A 283 28.20 7.13 4.40
N PHE A 284 27.33 7.64 3.52
CA PHE A 284 27.70 8.13 2.19
C PHE A 284 28.74 9.26 2.22
N LYS A 285 28.83 10.03 3.33
CA LYS A 285 29.85 11.07 3.53
C LYS A 285 31.28 10.56 3.48
N TYR A 286 31.50 9.28 3.81
CA TYR A 286 32.83 8.72 4.01
C TYR A 286 33.20 7.62 3.02
N LEU A 287 32.42 7.42 1.97
CA LEU A 287 32.66 6.33 1.00
C LEU A 287 34.02 6.43 0.32
N SER A 288 34.51 7.65 0.06
CA SER A 288 35.84 7.84 -0.51
C SER A 288 36.98 7.39 0.41
N LEU A 289 36.73 7.28 1.71
CA LEU A 289 37.71 6.85 2.71
C LEU A 289 37.63 5.34 2.98
N ALA A 290 36.45 4.75 2.80
CA ALA A 290 36.20 3.32 3.02
C ALA A 290 36.91 2.44 1.99
N TYR A 291 36.84 2.80 0.71
CA TYR A 291 37.35 1.97 -0.39
C TYR A 291 38.76 2.39 -0.83
N LYS A 292 39.58 1.44 -1.29
CA LYS A 292 40.93 1.73 -1.84
C LYS A 292 40.87 2.57 -3.13
N SER A 293 39.88 2.30 -3.96
CA SER A 293 39.57 3.04 -5.19
C SER A 293 38.14 3.58 -5.11
N THR A 294 37.94 4.81 -5.56
CA THR A 294 36.60 5.35 -5.77
C THR A 294 36.15 4.95 -7.17
N GLU A 295 35.21 4.01 -7.26
CA GLU A 295 34.63 3.56 -8.52
C GLU A 295 33.32 4.31 -8.80
N SER A 296 32.93 4.33 -10.07
CA SER A 296 31.70 4.91 -10.61
C SER A 296 30.93 3.83 -11.37
N LEU A 297 29.72 4.15 -11.84
CA LEU A 297 28.96 3.22 -12.68
C LEU A 297 29.65 2.92 -14.02
N ILE A 298 30.57 3.77 -14.49
CA ILE A 298 31.38 3.49 -15.69
C ILE A 298 32.32 2.30 -15.47
N ASP A 299 32.82 2.13 -14.25
CA ASP A 299 33.73 1.03 -13.89
C ASP A 299 33.00 -0.31 -13.84
N TYR A 300 31.68 -0.30 -13.62
CA TYR A 300 30.81 -1.48 -13.69
C TYR A 300 30.48 -1.91 -15.13
N LEU A 301 30.60 -1.00 -16.10
CA LEU A 301 30.29 -1.30 -17.51
C LEU A 301 31.13 -2.49 -17.99
N PRO A 302 30.54 -3.61 -18.44
CA PRO A 302 31.30 -4.81 -18.84
C PRO A 302 32.24 -4.53 -20.02
N GLU A 303 33.33 -5.31 -20.16
CA GLU A 303 34.33 -5.17 -21.23
C GLU A 303 33.68 -5.11 -22.63
N GLY A 304 34.19 -4.24 -23.50
CA GLY A 304 33.62 -4.00 -24.84
C GLY A 304 32.37 -3.10 -24.86
N GLY A 305 31.80 -2.73 -23.72
CA GLY A 305 30.70 -1.76 -23.64
C GLY A 305 31.11 -0.32 -23.96
N PHE A 306 30.12 0.51 -24.32
CA PHE A 306 30.29 1.93 -24.65
C PHE A 306 29.32 2.83 -23.87
N ILE A 307 29.67 4.12 -23.80
CA ILE A 307 28.88 5.15 -23.10
C ILE A 307 28.09 5.93 -24.14
N PHE A 308 26.81 6.15 -23.88
CA PHE A 308 25.93 6.95 -24.71
C PHE A 308 25.39 8.11 -23.89
N ILE A 309 25.55 9.35 -24.36
CA ILE A 309 25.13 10.55 -23.60
C ILE A 309 24.02 11.28 -24.34
N ASP A 310 22.81 11.28 -23.76
CA ASP A 310 21.63 11.97 -24.29
C ASP A 310 21.67 13.47 -23.94
N GLU A 311 21.84 14.30 -24.98
CA GLU A 311 21.96 15.77 -24.87
C GLU A 311 23.14 16.20 -23.99
N ILE A 312 24.37 16.04 -24.50
CA ILE A 312 25.60 16.35 -23.76
C ILE A 312 25.61 17.76 -23.16
N SER A 313 25.05 18.78 -23.84
CA SER A 313 24.98 20.15 -23.31
C SER A 313 24.15 20.22 -22.02
N ARG A 314 22.99 19.56 -21.98
CA ARG A 314 22.14 19.52 -20.77
C ARG A 314 22.79 18.72 -19.64
N VAL A 315 23.50 17.65 -19.99
CA VAL A 315 24.25 16.84 -19.02
C VAL A 315 25.38 17.67 -18.38
N GLN A 316 26.07 18.51 -19.17
CA GLN A 316 27.09 19.44 -18.67
C GLN A 316 26.49 20.53 -17.78
N GLU A 317 25.40 21.17 -18.21
CA GLU A 317 24.69 22.18 -17.42
C GLU A 317 24.24 21.61 -16.06
N MET A 318 23.66 20.41 -16.06
CA MET A 318 23.27 19.73 -14.82
C MET A 318 24.48 19.37 -13.96
N ASN A 319 25.56 18.87 -14.56
CA ASN A 319 26.79 18.56 -13.83
C ASN A 319 27.33 19.78 -13.09
N ASP A 320 27.34 20.95 -13.73
CA ASP A 320 27.86 22.19 -13.17
C ASP A 320 26.96 22.70 -12.04
N SER A 321 25.63 22.61 -12.21
CA SER A 321 24.66 22.92 -11.15
C SER A 321 24.88 22.07 -9.91
N LEU A 322 24.96 20.75 -10.08
CA LEU A 322 25.16 19.80 -8.98
C LEU A 322 26.52 19.97 -8.29
N ASN A 323 27.58 20.36 -9.03
CA ASN A 323 28.90 20.65 -8.43
C ASN A 323 28.84 21.88 -7.52
N LYS A 324 28.09 22.92 -7.94
CA LYS A 324 27.89 24.12 -7.14
C LYS A 324 27.12 23.81 -5.87
N GLU A 325 26.02 23.06 -6.00
CA GLU A 325 25.20 22.64 -4.86
C GLU A 325 25.99 21.78 -3.86
N GLU A 326 26.74 20.78 -4.34
CA GLU A 326 27.58 19.94 -3.49
C GLU A 326 28.63 20.76 -2.73
N ALA A 327 29.24 21.77 -3.37
CA ALA A 327 30.20 22.66 -2.72
C ALA A 327 29.56 23.53 -1.63
N GLU A 328 28.36 24.07 -1.89
CA GLU A 328 27.59 24.84 -0.91
C GLU A 328 27.18 23.96 0.29
N TRP A 329 26.69 22.75 0.01
CA TRP A 329 26.29 21.78 1.03
C TRP A 329 27.48 21.30 1.87
N TYR A 330 28.59 20.94 1.24
CA TYR A 330 29.83 20.56 1.92
C TYR A 330 30.37 21.69 2.82
N THR A 331 30.30 22.94 2.36
CA THR A 331 30.68 24.12 3.16
C THR A 331 29.76 24.28 4.39
N SER A 332 28.46 24.03 4.23
CA SER A 332 27.49 24.03 5.35
C SER A 332 27.86 22.96 6.39
N LEU A 333 28.09 21.72 5.96
CA LEU A 333 28.48 20.62 6.85
C LEU A 333 29.78 20.91 7.62
N LEU A 334 30.77 21.50 6.94
CA LEU A 334 32.02 21.92 7.59
C LEU A 334 31.77 22.99 8.67
N SER A 335 30.89 23.96 8.39
CA SER A 335 30.56 25.04 9.33
C SER A 335 29.79 24.55 10.57
N GLU A 336 28.99 23.49 10.41
CA GLU A 336 28.23 22.82 11.47
C GLU A 336 29.06 21.75 12.20
N GLY A 337 30.28 21.45 11.73
CA GLY A 337 31.13 20.41 12.29
C GLY A 337 30.56 19.00 12.08
N GLN A 338 29.96 18.72 10.93
CA GLN A 338 29.34 17.42 10.60
C GLN A 338 30.17 16.57 9.61
N ILE A 339 31.26 17.11 9.06
CA ILE A 339 32.17 16.41 8.14
C ILE A 339 33.60 16.92 8.30
N ILE A 340 34.60 16.11 7.95
CA ILE A 340 36.02 16.51 7.93
C ILE A 340 36.42 17.18 6.59
N HIS A 341 37.59 17.82 6.55
CA HIS A 341 38.14 18.43 5.34
C HIS A 341 38.68 17.39 4.34
N ASP A 342 38.87 17.83 3.09
CA ASP A 342 39.49 17.08 1.99
C ASP A 342 38.81 15.72 1.67
N VAL A 343 37.51 15.60 1.92
CA VAL A 343 36.71 14.42 1.54
C VAL A 343 36.12 14.59 0.16
N LYS A 344 36.22 13.55 -0.67
CA LYS A 344 35.62 13.54 -2.01
C LYS A 344 34.22 12.90 -1.92
N MET A 345 33.18 13.69 -2.14
CA MET A 345 31.79 13.23 -2.03
C MET A 345 31.27 12.58 -3.32
N SER A 346 31.67 13.11 -4.48
CA SER A 346 31.27 12.59 -5.79
C SER A 346 32.38 12.71 -6.84
N HIS A 347 32.14 12.13 -8.01
CA HIS A 347 33.00 12.23 -9.18
C HIS A 347 32.58 13.37 -10.10
N HIS A 348 33.56 14.05 -10.72
CA HIS A 348 33.29 15.03 -11.76
C HIS A 348 33.23 14.39 -13.15
N LEU A 349 32.27 14.80 -13.98
CA LEU A 349 32.04 14.23 -15.31
C LEU A 349 33.29 14.25 -16.22
N PRO A 350 34.04 15.36 -16.36
CA PRO A 350 35.22 15.38 -17.25
C PRO A 350 36.27 14.34 -16.83
N ASP A 351 36.50 14.17 -15.52
CA ASP A 351 37.44 13.20 -14.99
C ASP A 351 37.02 11.77 -15.30
N LEU A 352 35.72 11.47 -15.18
CA LEU A 352 35.15 10.16 -15.47
C LEU A 352 35.34 9.79 -16.95
N ILE A 353 35.02 10.69 -17.87
CA ILE A 353 35.15 10.46 -19.30
C ILE A 353 36.63 10.39 -19.72
N HIS A 354 37.49 11.25 -19.19
CA HIS A 354 38.92 11.24 -19.53
C HIS A 354 39.65 9.98 -19.03
N LYS A 355 39.32 9.50 -17.82
CA LYS A 355 39.86 8.25 -17.26
C LYS A 355 39.30 7.02 -17.96
N SER A 356 38.07 7.09 -18.45
CA SER A 356 37.43 6.01 -19.19
C SER A 356 38.18 5.72 -20.50
N ARG A 357 38.41 4.42 -20.75
CA ARG A 357 38.87 3.90 -22.04
C ARG A 357 37.72 3.44 -22.94
N ARG A 358 36.49 3.68 -22.52
CA ARG A 358 35.28 3.24 -23.22
C ARG A 358 34.95 4.20 -24.36
N PRO A 359 34.53 3.71 -25.53
CA PRO A 359 33.99 4.57 -26.58
C PRO A 359 32.80 5.39 -26.06
N VAL A 360 32.71 6.65 -26.49
CA VAL A 360 31.62 7.56 -26.11
C VAL A 360 30.89 8.03 -27.36
N VAL A 361 29.57 7.90 -27.35
CA VAL A 361 28.69 8.44 -28.38
C VAL A 361 27.85 9.57 -27.77
N TYR A 362 28.08 10.78 -28.23
CA TYR A 362 27.34 11.96 -27.80
C TYR A 362 26.12 12.18 -28.69
N MET A 363 24.99 12.51 -28.08
CA MET A 363 23.81 13.03 -28.77
C MET A 363 23.67 14.53 -28.55
N SER A 364 23.26 15.23 -29.60
CA SER A 364 22.78 16.61 -29.47
C SER A 364 21.66 16.89 -30.46
N LEU A 365 20.68 17.71 -30.08
CA LEU A 365 19.69 18.17 -31.04
C LEU A 365 20.30 19.05 -32.14
N PHE A 366 21.33 19.83 -31.82
CA PHE A 366 21.95 20.78 -32.74
C PHE A 366 23.42 20.46 -32.95
N LEU A 367 23.88 20.57 -34.19
CA LEU A 367 25.31 20.47 -34.49
C LEU A 367 26.04 21.71 -33.94
N ARG A 368 26.62 21.58 -32.75
CA ARG A 368 27.41 22.64 -32.08
C ARG A 368 28.64 22.03 -31.45
N HIS A 369 29.71 22.82 -31.36
CA HIS A 369 30.89 22.43 -30.61
C HIS A 369 30.56 22.44 -29.11
N VAL A 370 30.77 21.31 -28.45
CA VAL A 370 30.52 21.15 -27.01
C VAL A 370 31.87 21.15 -26.28
N PRO A 371 32.08 22.01 -25.26
CA PRO A 371 33.33 22.04 -24.51
C PRO A 371 33.70 20.65 -23.95
N ASN A 372 34.99 20.37 -23.82
CA ASN A 372 35.51 19.09 -23.28
C ASN A 372 35.08 17.84 -24.08
N THR A 373 34.79 17.98 -25.38
CA THR A 373 34.54 16.86 -26.31
C THR A 373 35.39 17.03 -27.57
N ASN A 374 35.78 15.91 -28.20
CA ASN A 374 36.54 15.87 -29.44
C ASN A 374 36.12 14.68 -30.33
N PRO A 375 34.88 14.70 -30.88
CA PRO A 375 34.35 13.60 -31.67
C PRO A 375 35.14 13.40 -32.97
N GLN A 376 35.58 12.16 -33.21
CA GLN A 376 36.31 11.75 -34.41
C GLN A 376 35.39 11.48 -35.60
N ASN A 377 34.15 11.10 -35.31
CA ASN A 377 33.09 10.91 -36.30
C ASN A 377 31.89 11.76 -35.92
N ILE A 378 31.35 12.53 -36.87
CA ILE A 378 30.24 13.45 -36.65
C ILE A 378 29.19 13.19 -37.73
N ILE A 379 27.99 12.82 -37.30
CA ILE A 379 26.86 12.54 -38.18
C ILE A 379 25.71 13.47 -37.81
N ASN A 380 25.05 14.04 -38.82
CA ASN A 380 23.89 14.90 -38.63
C ASN A 380 22.68 14.30 -39.35
N ILE A 381 21.73 13.80 -38.56
CA ILE A 381 20.53 13.14 -39.06
C ILE A 381 19.38 14.15 -39.12
N SER A 382 18.73 14.27 -40.27
CA SER A 382 17.55 15.12 -40.41
C SER A 382 16.33 14.42 -39.80
N CYS A 383 15.96 14.81 -38.58
CA CYS A 383 14.74 14.37 -37.91
C CYS A 383 13.86 15.58 -37.60
N LYS A 384 12.55 15.42 -37.81
CA LYS A 384 11.53 16.40 -37.42
C LYS A 384 10.66 15.79 -36.33
N PRO A 385 10.32 16.54 -35.27
CA PRO A 385 9.29 16.11 -34.35
C PRO A 385 7.97 15.94 -35.10
N MET A 386 7.17 14.94 -34.73
CA MET A 386 5.86 14.76 -35.32
C MET A 386 4.91 15.89 -34.91
N GLN A 387 4.00 16.26 -35.81
CA GLN A 387 2.98 17.25 -35.52
C GLN A 387 1.85 16.65 -34.68
N ASN A 388 1.27 17.46 -33.80
CA ASN A 388 0.09 17.06 -33.04
C ASN A 388 -1.18 17.27 -33.88
N PHE A 389 -1.96 16.20 -34.05
CA PHE A 389 -3.21 16.22 -34.80
C PHE A 389 -4.43 16.55 -33.93
N HIS A 390 -4.34 16.38 -32.60
CA HIS A 390 -5.39 16.73 -31.64
C HIS A 390 -6.81 16.22 -32.02
N GLY A 391 -6.91 15.01 -32.58
CA GLY A 391 -8.17 14.43 -33.04
C GLY A 391 -8.67 14.94 -34.40
N GLN A 392 -7.95 15.84 -35.06
CA GLN A 392 -8.31 16.37 -36.38
C GLN A 392 -7.95 15.38 -37.51
N MET A 393 -8.78 14.36 -37.69
CA MET A 393 -8.52 13.26 -38.65
C MET A 393 -8.41 13.72 -40.12
N HIS A 394 -9.05 14.83 -40.49
CA HIS A 394 -8.92 15.41 -41.82
C HIS A 394 -7.50 15.95 -42.11
N VAL A 395 -6.84 16.52 -41.09
CA VAL A 395 -5.44 16.97 -41.18
C VAL A 395 -4.52 15.75 -41.26
N LEU A 396 -4.77 14.75 -40.41
CA LEU A 396 -4.04 13.48 -40.44
C LEU A 396 -4.12 12.80 -41.81
N LYS A 397 -5.30 12.75 -42.42
CA LYS A 397 -5.51 12.18 -43.75
C LYS A 397 -4.69 12.89 -44.81
N ALA A 398 -4.73 14.23 -44.84
CA ALA A 398 -3.97 15.02 -45.79
C ALA A 398 -2.44 14.75 -45.69
N GLU A 399 -1.96 14.54 -44.46
CA GLU A 399 -0.57 14.25 -44.17
C GLU A 399 -0.17 12.82 -44.51
N ILE A 400 -1.03 11.84 -44.21
CA ILE A 400 -0.86 10.45 -44.67
C ILE A 400 -0.82 10.39 -46.20
N ASP A 401 -1.66 11.14 -46.91
CA ASP A 401 -1.64 11.20 -48.37
C ASP A 401 -0.37 11.87 -48.90
N ARG A 402 0.13 12.91 -48.23
CA ARG A 402 1.42 13.56 -48.53
C ARG A 402 2.56 12.56 -48.39
N TRP A 403 2.60 11.80 -47.30
CA TRP A 403 3.61 10.77 -47.05
C TRP A 403 3.51 9.59 -48.01
N LYS A 404 2.29 9.11 -48.33
CA LYS A 404 2.05 8.07 -49.35
C LYS A 404 2.59 8.50 -50.72
N LYS A 405 2.31 9.75 -51.15
CA LYS A 405 2.86 10.33 -52.39
C LYS A 405 4.39 10.45 -52.36
N GLY A 406 4.97 10.73 -51.19
CA GLY A 406 6.42 10.77 -50.98
C GLY A 406 7.10 9.38 -50.92
N ASN A 407 6.31 8.30 -50.98
CA ASN A 407 6.74 6.92 -50.76
C ASN A 407 7.34 6.67 -49.36
N PHE A 408 6.71 7.26 -48.32
CA PHE A 408 7.09 7.05 -46.93
C PHE A 408 6.53 5.74 -46.39
N SER A 409 7.28 5.12 -45.48
CA SER A 409 6.78 4.05 -44.60
C SER A 409 6.13 4.72 -43.38
N ILE A 410 4.81 4.61 -43.24
CA ILE A 410 4.04 5.29 -42.21
C ILE A 410 3.61 4.26 -41.16
N LEU A 411 4.06 4.42 -39.92
CA LEU A 411 3.74 3.54 -38.81
C LEU A 411 2.92 4.29 -37.76
N LEU A 412 1.70 3.80 -37.49
CA LEU A 412 0.87 4.22 -36.38
C LEU A 412 0.99 3.19 -35.25
N LEU A 413 1.29 3.64 -34.04
CA LEU A 413 1.51 2.77 -32.88
C LEU A 413 0.31 2.77 -31.94
N GLY A 414 -0.20 1.59 -31.65
CA GLY A 414 -1.15 1.34 -30.56
C GLY A 414 -0.49 0.52 -29.45
N PRO A 415 -0.66 0.88 -28.16
CA PRO A 415 0.02 0.21 -27.04
C PRO A 415 -0.29 -1.29 -26.93
N ASP A 416 -1.53 -1.70 -27.20
CA ASP A 416 -2.02 -3.08 -27.10
C ASP A 416 -2.91 -3.48 -28.28
N GLY A 417 -3.34 -4.75 -28.30
CA GLY A 417 -4.16 -5.31 -29.38
C GLY A 417 -5.57 -4.72 -29.48
N GLU A 418 -6.19 -4.31 -28.38
CA GLU A 418 -7.51 -3.67 -28.40
C GLU A 418 -7.41 -2.27 -29.00
N ARG A 419 -6.37 -1.55 -28.62
CA ARG A 419 -6.11 -0.20 -29.09
C ARG A 419 -5.72 -0.17 -30.56
N VAL A 420 -4.96 -1.15 -31.05
CA VAL A 420 -4.71 -1.36 -32.49
C VAL A 420 -6.01 -1.55 -33.25
N LYS A 421 -6.94 -2.40 -32.79
CA LYS A 421 -8.26 -2.58 -33.41
C LYS A 421 -9.10 -1.30 -33.40
N LYS A 422 -9.01 -0.52 -32.33
CA LYS A 422 -9.70 0.77 -32.22
C LYS A 422 -9.13 1.79 -33.20
N LEU A 423 -7.81 1.86 -33.35
CA LEU A 423 -7.15 2.70 -34.36
C LEU A 423 -7.55 2.29 -35.78
N GLU A 424 -7.58 1.00 -36.08
CA GLU A 424 -8.03 0.46 -37.37
C GLU A 424 -9.44 0.94 -37.70
N ARG A 425 -10.41 0.73 -36.80
CA ARG A 425 -11.81 1.18 -36.99
C ARG A 425 -11.91 2.69 -37.20
N VAL A 426 -11.19 3.48 -36.37
CA VAL A 426 -11.21 4.94 -36.50
C VAL A 426 -10.64 5.36 -37.84
N LEU A 427 -9.54 4.78 -38.31
CA LEU A 427 -8.97 5.14 -39.62
C LEU A 427 -9.89 4.74 -40.79
N GLU A 428 -10.57 3.59 -40.69
CA GLU A 428 -11.59 3.16 -41.66
C GLU A 428 -12.77 4.14 -41.76
N ASP A 429 -13.28 4.62 -40.62
CA ASP A 429 -14.41 5.59 -40.57
C ASP A 429 -14.10 6.91 -41.31
N TYR A 430 -12.83 7.26 -41.48
CA TYR A 430 -12.37 8.46 -42.19
C TYR A 430 -11.78 8.17 -43.60
N ASP A 431 -11.99 6.97 -44.13
CA ASP A 431 -11.44 6.44 -45.39
C ASP A 431 -9.90 6.60 -45.48
N ILE A 432 -9.18 6.20 -44.43
CA ILE A 432 -7.71 6.16 -44.41
C ILE A 432 -7.27 4.70 -44.51
N ASP A 433 -6.80 4.28 -45.69
CA ASP A 433 -6.29 2.91 -45.88
C ASP A 433 -5.02 2.68 -45.04
N ALA A 434 -5.13 1.86 -43.99
CA ALA A 434 -4.03 1.42 -43.14
C ALA A 434 -4.12 -0.09 -42.86
N SER A 435 -3.00 -0.81 -42.95
CA SER A 435 -2.97 -2.26 -42.72
C SER A 435 -2.35 -2.61 -41.36
N VAL A 436 -2.98 -3.48 -40.58
CA VAL A 436 -2.41 -3.98 -39.33
C VAL A 436 -1.21 -4.89 -39.60
N ILE A 437 -0.13 -4.70 -38.84
CA ILE A 437 1.09 -5.51 -38.93
C ILE A 437 1.49 -6.12 -37.59
N ASN A 438 2.12 -7.29 -37.68
CA ASN A 438 2.71 -7.97 -36.52
C ASN A 438 4.06 -7.35 -36.13
N ARG A 439 4.46 -7.51 -34.87
CA ARG A 439 5.70 -6.92 -34.30
C ARG A 439 7.01 -7.26 -35.05
N GLN A 440 7.01 -8.35 -35.83
CA GLN A 440 8.14 -8.92 -36.57
C GLN A 440 8.12 -8.60 -38.07
N GLN A 441 7.03 -8.05 -38.61
CA GLN A 441 6.92 -7.71 -40.04
C GLN A 441 7.69 -6.42 -40.38
N MET A 442 8.28 -6.36 -41.58
CA MET A 442 8.95 -5.16 -42.08
C MET A 442 7.92 -4.09 -42.52
N LEU A 443 8.31 -2.81 -42.39
CA LEU A 443 7.49 -1.72 -42.92
C LEU A 443 7.60 -1.68 -44.45
N SER A 444 6.47 -1.47 -45.10
CA SER A 444 6.35 -1.40 -46.55
C SER A 444 6.34 0.07 -47.01
N PRO A 445 7.21 0.47 -47.94
CA PRO A 445 7.19 1.82 -48.48
C PRO A 445 5.84 2.18 -49.12
N GLY A 446 5.40 3.42 -48.92
CA GLY A 446 4.19 3.98 -49.54
C GLY A 446 2.87 3.53 -48.92
N LYS A 447 2.89 2.82 -47.78
CA LYS A 447 1.69 2.34 -47.08
C LYS A 447 1.62 2.88 -45.65
N ALA A 448 0.40 3.07 -45.17
CA ALA A 448 0.13 3.29 -43.75
C ALA A 448 -0.09 1.94 -43.07
N GLN A 449 0.55 1.75 -41.92
CA GLN A 449 0.56 0.50 -41.20
C GLN A 449 0.32 0.74 -39.71
N ILE A 450 -0.44 -0.14 -39.06
CA ILE A 450 -0.76 -0.06 -37.63
C ILE A 450 -0.04 -1.19 -36.91
N GLY A 451 0.78 -0.87 -35.91
CA GLY A 451 1.56 -1.85 -35.17
C GLY A 451 1.34 -1.78 -33.65
N ALA A 452 1.45 -2.93 -32.99
CA ALA A 452 1.43 -3.00 -31.53
C ALA A 452 2.79 -2.59 -30.92
N GLY A 453 2.80 -1.51 -30.16
CA GLY A 453 3.97 -0.95 -29.47
C GLY A 453 3.68 0.45 -28.93
N SER A 454 4.54 0.93 -28.04
CA SER A 454 4.45 2.28 -27.47
C SER A 454 5.79 2.97 -27.59
N LEU A 455 5.73 4.25 -27.92
CA LEU A 455 6.84 5.20 -27.84
C LEU A 455 6.28 6.48 -27.21
N ASN A 456 7.13 7.23 -26.52
CA ASN A 456 6.74 8.50 -25.92
C ASN A 456 6.42 9.60 -26.95
N THR A 457 7.07 9.60 -28.12
CA THR A 457 6.83 10.63 -29.15
C THR A 457 7.01 10.07 -30.56
N GLY A 458 6.21 10.55 -31.49
CA GLY A 458 6.34 10.33 -32.92
C GLY A 458 7.44 11.20 -33.54
N PHE A 459 7.90 10.80 -34.72
CA PHE A 459 8.92 11.53 -35.47
C PHE A 459 8.83 11.28 -36.98
N GLU A 460 9.33 12.23 -37.77
CA GLU A 460 9.49 12.13 -39.22
C GLU A 460 10.99 12.16 -39.57
N LEU A 461 11.44 11.18 -40.36
CA LEU A 461 12.77 11.15 -40.98
C LEU A 461 12.60 11.39 -42.49
N PRO A 462 12.77 12.63 -42.99
CA PRO A 462 12.43 12.97 -44.37
C PRO A 462 13.34 12.29 -45.40
N ILE A 463 14.63 12.12 -45.08
CA ILE A 463 15.62 11.53 -45.98
C ILE A 463 15.37 10.02 -46.12
N GLN A 464 15.11 9.35 -45.01
CA GLN A 464 14.87 7.91 -44.95
C GLN A 464 13.41 7.52 -45.22
N LYS A 465 12.54 8.52 -45.42
CA LYS A 465 11.12 8.38 -45.76
C LYS A 465 10.35 7.55 -44.73
N ILE A 466 10.49 7.90 -43.46
CA ILE A 466 9.80 7.23 -42.34
C ILE A 466 8.98 8.25 -41.59
N ALA A 467 7.75 7.91 -41.27
CA ALA A 467 6.90 8.68 -40.36
C ALA A 467 6.35 7.74 -39.29
N VAL A 468 6.62 8.04 -38.03
CA VAL A 468 6.10 7.31 -36.88
C VAL A 468 5.15 8.21 -36.10
N ILE A 469 3.94 7.73 -35.87
CA ILE A 469 2.88 8.45 -35.18
C ILE A 469 2.44 7.61 -33.99
N THR A 470 2.42 8.20 -32.80
CA THR A 470 1.92 7.56 -31.60
C THR A 470 0.51 8.05 -31.29
N GLU A 471 -0.13 7.46 -30.28
CA GLU A 471 -1.44 7.95 -29.85
C GLU A 471 -1.40 9.37 -29.29
N GLU A 472 -0.27 9.81 -28.74
CA GLU A 472 -0.11 11.16 -28.18
C GLU A 472 -0.32 12.23 -29.24
N GLU A 473 0.22 12.02 -30.45
CA GLU A 473 0.00 12.96 -31.55
C GLU A 473 -1.42 12.85 -32.12
N LEU A 474 -2.03 11.66 -32.11
CA LEU A 474 -3.35 11.43 -32.71
C LEU A 474 -4.49 12.00 -31.87
N PHE A 475 -4.47 11.76 -30.56
CA PHE A 475 -5.51 12.14 -29.62
C PHE A 475 -4.82 12.89 -28.49
N ASN A 476 -5.29 14.08 -28.12
CA ASN A 476 -4.71 14.95 -27.08
C ASN A 476 -4.79 14.35 -25.64
N LYS A 477 -4.66 13.04 -25.52
CA LYS A 477 -4.88 12.20 -24.36
C LYS A 477 -3.78 11.13 -24.37
N LYS A 478 -2.76 11.31 -23.54
CA LYS A 478 -1.76 10.27 -23.29
C LYS A 478 -2.47 9.01 -22.80
N VAL A 479 -2.46 7.95 -23.60
CA VAL A 479 -2.71 6.60 -23.09
C VAL A 479 -1.42 6.20 -22.39
N LYS A 480 -1.41 6.38 -21.07
CA LYS A 480 -0.33 5.88 -20.23
C LYS A 480 -0.42 4.37 -20.22
N GLN A 481 0.73 3.72 -20.40
CA GLN A 481 0.84 2.29 -20.22
C GLN A 481 0.36 1.89 -18.82
N PRO A 482 -0.24 0.70 -18.65
CA PRO A 482 -0.37 0.12 -17.33
C PRO A 482 1.05 0.05 -16.74
N PRO A 483 1.29 0.72 -15.61
CA PRO A 483 2.59 0.64 -14.95
C PRO A 483 2.85 -0.82 -14.55
N ARG A 484 4.09 -1.26 -14.78
CA ARG A 484 4.54 -2.62 -14.47
C ARG A 484 4.26 -2.98 -13.02
N ARG A 485 4.03 -4.29 -12.79
CA ARG A 485 4.08 -4.92 -11.47
C ARG A 485 5.40 -4.53 -10.80
N GLN A 486 5.32 -3.64 -9.82
CA GLN A 486 6.41 -3.44 -8.88
C GLN A 486 6.54 -4.74 -8.09
N LYS A 487 7.74 -5.34 -8.10
CA LYS A 487 8.06 -6.54 -7.29
C LYS A 487 7.85 -6.25 -5.80
N LEU A 488 8.02 -4.99 -5.40
CA LEU A 488 7.70 -4.49 -4.08
C LEU A 488 6.21 -4.16 -4.00
N SER A 489 5.42 -5.17 -3.66
CA SER A 489 4.08 -4.94 -3.15
C SER A 489 4.20 -4.30 -1.76
N ASN A 490 3.90 -3.00 -1.66
CA ASN A 490 3.66 -2.32 -0.38
C ASN A 490 2.31 -2.78 0.22
N ALA A 491 2.01 -4.08 0.23
CA ALA A 491 0.71 -4.59 0.67
C ALA A 491 0.66 -4.99 2.15
N GLU A 492 1.77 -4.98 2.88
CA GLU A 492 1.78 -5.55 4.23
C GLU A 492 2.60 -4.76 5.24
N ARG A 493 2.43 -3.43 5.26
CA ARG A 493 2.69 -2.70 6.50
C ARG A 493 1.38 -2.55 7.26
N ILE A 494 1.24 -3.42 8.27
CA ILE A 494 0.33 -3.37 9.42
C ILE A 494 -0.91 -4.27 9.29
N LYS A 495 -0.70 -5.54 9.64
CA LYS A 495 -1.72 -6.36 10.30
C LYS A 495 -1.72 -6.04 11.81
N SER A 496 -2.93 -5.92 12.34
CA SER A 496 -3.34 -6.02 13.76
C SER A 496 -3.02 -4.88 14.77
N TYR A 497 -3.98 -3.94 14.92
CA TYR A 497 -4.00 -2.96 16.04
C TYR A 497 -4.18 -3.62 17.42
N SER A 498 -4.64 -4.88 17.43
CA SER A 498 -4.97 -5.67 18.61
C SER A 498 -3.76 -6.38 19.23
N GLU A 499 -2.56 -6.14 18.72
CA GLU A 499 -1.33 -6.74 19.24
C GLU A 499 -0.97 -6.21 20.63
N LEU A 500 -0.73 -7.15 21.55
CA LEU A 500 -0.38 -6.91 22.94
C LEU A 500 1.14 -6.84 23.09
N ARG A 501 1.71 -5.65 23.35
CA ARG A 501 3.14 -5.53 23.65
C ARG A 501 3.39 -5.54 25.15
N ILE A 502 4.55 -6.04 25.58
CA ILE A 502 4.95 -5.98 26.99
C ILE A 502 4.90 -4.53 27.46
N GLY A 503 4.16 -4.29 28.53
CA GLY A 503 3.93 -2.96 29.09
C GLY A 503 2.62 -2.29 28.66
N ASP A 504 1.87 -2.85 27.71
CA ASP A 504 0.53 -2.36 27.35
C ASP A 504 -0.45 -2.50 28.51
N TYR A 505 -1.41 -1.58 28.61
CA TYR A 505 -2.54 -1.74 29.52
C TYR A 505 -3.57 -2.70 28.90
N VAL A 506 -4.11 -3.58 29.72
CA VAL A 506 -5.09 -4.59 29.32
C VAL A 506 -6.29 -4.59 30.27
N VAL A 507 -7.46 -4.87 29.73
CA VAL A 507 -8.71 -5.03 30.46
C VAL A 507 -8.99 -6.51 30.59
N HIS A 508 -9.01 -7.02 31.82
CA HIS A 508 -9.60 -8.31 32.10
C HIS A 508 -11.08 -8.13 32.46
N VAL A 509 -11.98 -8.84 31.76
CA VAL A 509 -13.45 -8.71 31.90
C VAL A 509 -13.93 -8.77 33.36
N ASN A 510 -13.27 -9.58 34.20
CA ASN A 510 -13.62 -9.78 35.61
C ASN A 510 -12.79 -8.99 36.63
N HIS A 511 -11.57 -8.56 36.28
CA HIS A 511 -10.60 -8.03 37.24
C HIS A 511 -10.21 -6.57 36.99
N GLY A 512 -10.57 -6.02 35.82
CA GLY A 512 -10.37 -4.62 35.47
C GLY A 512 -9.08 -4.36 34.71
N ILE A 513 -8.63 -3.12 34.75
CA ILE A 513 -7.45 -2.67 34.00
C ILE A 513 -6.17 -3.05 34.77
N GLY A 514 -5.27 -3.75 34.07
CA GLY A 514 -3.92 -4.14 34.51
C GLY A 514 -2.87 -3.83 33.45
N LYS A 515 -1.61 -4.16 33.73
CA LYS A 515 -0.46 -3.98 32.82
C LYS A 515 0.07 -5.35 32.39
N TYR A 516 0.12 -5.60 31.09
CA TYR A 516 0.60 -6.86 30.53
C TYR A 516 2.13 -6.96 30.65
N LEU A 517 2.62 -8.11 31.12
CA LEU A 517 4.03 -8.38 31.34
C LEU A 517 4.62 -9.41 30.37
N GLY A 518 3.80 -10.07 29.55
CA GLY A 518 4.22 -11.15 28.66
C GLY A 518 3.51 -12.47 28.96
N ILE A 519 3.98 -13.53 28.29
CA ILE A 519 3.58 -14.91 28.55
C ILE A 519 4.63 -15.54 29.47
N GLU A 520 4.19 -16.28 30.47
CA GLU A 520 5.05 -17.08 31.33
C GLU A 520 4.54 -18.52 31.36
N THR A 521 5.45 -19.47 31.13
CA THR A 521 5.18 -20.90 31.32
C THR A 521 5.34 -21.22 32.80
N LEU A 522 4.25 -21.65 33.44
CA LEU A 522 4.24 -22.04 34.86
C LEU A 522 4.08 -23.56 35.00
N LEU A 523 4.84 -24.15 35.91
CA LEU A 523 4.70 -25.56 36.29
C LEU A 523 3.67 -25.69 37.42
N ILE A 524 2.50 -26.25 37.13
CA ILE A 524 1.44 -26.49 38.11
C ILE A 524 1.12 -27.99 38.14
N ASN A 525 1.20 -28.61 39.31
CA ASN A 525 1.00 -30.07 39.48
C ASN A 525 1.90 -30.94 38.58
N GLY A 526 3.06 -30.43 38.16
CA GLY A 526 3.99 -31.15 37.28
C GLY A 526 3.69 -31.02 35.78
N VAL A 527 2.75 -30.16 35.38
CA VAL A 527 2.39 -29.87 33.99
C VAL A 527 2.75 -28.42 33.67
N HIS A 528 3.38 -28.17 32.53
CA HIS A 528 3.65 -26.82 32.03
C HIS A 528 2.40 -26.27 31.36
N LYS A 529 2.00 -25.07 31.77
CA LYS A 529 0.94 -24.31 31.11
C LYS A 529 1.39 -22.88 30.90
N ASP A 530 1.07 -22.34 29.72
CA ASP A 530 1.32 -20.94 29.40
C ASP A 530 0.22 -20.05 29.99
N TYR A 531 0.65 -18.96 30.64
CA TYR A 531 -0.22 -17.94 31.21
C TYR A 531 0.16 -16.55 30.71
N LEU A 532 -0.84 -15.72 30.42
CA LEU A 532 -0.65 -14.28 30.27
C LEU A 532 -0.46 -13.67 31.66
N ASN A 533 0.70 -13.04 31.89
CA ASN A 533 1.02 -12.37 33.15
C ASN A 533 0.54 -10.91 33.11
N ILE A 534 -0.38 -10.55 34.01
CA ILE A 534 -0.95 -9.21 34.11
C ILE A 534 -0.73 -8.65 35.51
N ARG A 535 -0.04 -7.51 35.61
CA ARG A 535 0.18 -6.79 36.87
C ARG A 535 -0.97 -5.83 37.18
N TYR A 536 -1.47 -5.89 38.40
CA TYR A 536 -2.49 -5.00 38.95
C TYR A 536 -1.87 -4.02 39.97
N GLN A 537 -2.69 -3.24 40.66
CA GLN A 537 -2.22 -2.19 41.55
C GLN A 537 -1.32 -2.75 42.66
N GLY A 538 -0.13 -2.17 42.85
CA GLY A 538 0.85 -2.65 43.83
C GLY A 538 1.75 -3.76 43.24
N THR A 539 1.80 -4.91 43.91
CA THR A 539 2.57 -6.10 43.48
C THR A 539 1.66 -7.27 43.09
N ASP A 540 0.35 -7.05 42.99
CA ASP A 540 -0.62 -8.10 42.66
C ASP A 540 -0.44 -8.52 41.19
N GLN A 541 -0.29 -9.82 40.93
CA GLN A 541 -0.19 -10.40 39.59
C GLN A 541 -1.35 -11.38 39.35
N LEU A 542 -1.89 -11.38 38.15
CA LEU A 542 -2.87 -12.32 37.67
C LEU A 542 -2.26 -13.11 36.52
N TYR A 543 -2.28 -14.44 36.64
CA TYR A 543 -1.91 -15.36 35.59
C TYR A 543 -3.19 -15.86 34.93
N VAL A 544 -3.43 -15.44 33.68
CA VAL A 544 -4.61 -15.85 32.91
C VAL A 544 -4.20 -16.97 31.97
N PRO A 545 -4.81 -18.17 32.03
CA PRO A 545 -4.50 -19.24 31.09
C PRO A 545 -4.67 -18.76 29.64
N VAL A 546 -3.79 -19.16 28.73
CA VAL A 546 -3.91 -18.76 27.31
C VAL A 546 -5.25 -19.21 26.70
N GLU A 547 -5.82 -20.31 27.18
CA GLU A 547 -7.18 -20.77 26.82
C GLU A 547 -8.27 -19.70 27.06
N GLN A 548 -8.06 -18.81 28.03
CA GLN A 548 -8.99 -17.75 28.45
C GLN A 548 -8.63 -16.37 27.89
N ILE A 549 -7.85 -16.31 26.81
CA ILE A 549 -7.38 -15.04 26.23
C ILE A 549 -8.51 -14.08 25.84
N ASP A 550 -9.71 -14.56 25.50
CA ASP A 550 -10.87 -13.70 25.17
C ASP A 550 -11.27 -12.79 26.34
N LEU A 551 -10.92 -13.17 27.57
CA LEU A 551 -11.17 -12.36 28.75
C LEU A 551 -10.22 -11.17 28.87
N VAL A 552 -9.17 -11.12 28.06
CA VAL A 552 -8.12 -10.09 28.06
C VAL A 552 -8.19 -9.29 26.77
N GLN A 553 -8.46 -8.00 26.89
CA GLN A 553 -8.53 -7.08 25.76
C GLN A 553 -7.53 -5.93 25.95
N LYS A 554 -6.97 -5.40 24.87
CA LYS A 554 -6.08 -4.23 24.97
C LYS A 554 -6.87 -3.01 25.43
N PHE A 555 -6.37 -2.29 26.44
CA PHE A 555 -7.02 -1.07 26.88
C PHE A 555 -6.67 0.09 25.95
N VAL A 556 -7.70 0.72 25.39
CA VAL A 556 -7.59 1.94 24.59
C VAL A 556 -8.34 3.05 25.32
N GLY A 557 -7.63 4.05 25.83
CA GLY A 557 -8.18 5.16 26.61
C GLY A 557 -7.84 6.54 26.05
N SER A 558 -8.48 7.59 26.57
CA SER A 558 -8.29 8.99 26.17
C SER A 558 -6.93 9.59 26.59
N GLU A 559 -6.41 10.56 25.82
CA GLU A 559 -5.01 11.04 25.84
C GLU A 559 -4.43 11.39 27.23
N GLY A 560 -3.16 11.00 27.44
CA GLY A 560 -2.25 11.57 28.45
C GLY A 560 -2.54 11.21 29.91
N LYS A 561 -3.56 10.37 30.16
CA LYS A 561 -3.94 9.95 31.50
C LYS A 561 -3.72 8.45 31.63
N GLU A 562 -2.76 8.06 32.47
CA GLU A 562 -2.60 6.65 32.83
C GLU A 562 -3.93 6.15 33.43
N PRO A 563 -4.45 5.01 32.94
CA PRO A 563 -5.70 4.48 33.47
C PRO A 563 -5.52 4.07 34.93
N LYS A 564 -6.61 4.14 35.70
CA LYS A 564 -6.60 3.61 37.06
C LYS A 564 -6.39 2.10 36.99
N ILE A 565 -5.23 1.63 37.44
CA ILE A 565 -4.98 0.20 37.63
C ILE A 565 -5.83 -0.26 38.82
N TYR A 566 -6.59 -1.34 38.63
CA TYR A 566 -7.48 -1.85 39.66
C TYR A 566 -6.75 -2.79 40.62
N LYS A 567 -7.31 -3.01 41.82
CA LYS A 567 -6.82 -4.01 42.77
C LYS A 567 -7.49 -5.36 42.53
N LEU A 568 -6.71 -6.44 42.58
CA LEU A 568 -7.20 -7.80 42.39
C LEU A 568 -8.17 -8.17 43.53
N GLY A 569 -9.37 -8.64 43.18
CA GLY A 569 -10.43 -8.99 44.14
C GLY A 569 -11.22 -7.80 44.74
N GLY A 570 -10.95 -6.55 44.32
CA GLY A 570 -11.68 -5.38 44.77
C GLY A 570 -13.12 -5.29 44.24
N SER A 571 -14.04 -4.69 45.01
CA SER A 571 -15.43 -4.45 44.57
C SER A 571 -15.61 -3.24 43.65
N ASP A 572 -14.55 -2.43 43.48
CA ASP A 572 -14.55 -1.23 42.63
C ASP A 572 -14.85 -1.54 41.17
N TRP A 573 -14.18 -2.56 40.59
CA TRP A 573 -14.40 -2.95 39.19
C TRP A 573 -15.83 -3.43 38.95
N LYS A 574 -16.38 -4.26 39.85
CA LYS A 574 -17.77 -4.73 39.75
C LYS A 574 -18.78 -3.57 39.74
N ARG A 575 -18.55 -2.54 40.57
CA ARG A 575 -19.40 -1.33 40.59
C ARG A 575 -19.29 -0.53 39.30
N VAL A 576 -18.08 -0.34 38.77
CA VAL A 576 -17.85 0.34 37.49
C VAL A 576 -18.53 -0.42 36.35
N LYS A 577 -18.29 -1.73 36.23
CA LYS A 577 -18.89 -2.61 35.22
C LYS A 577 -20.42 -2.56 35.27
N SER A 578 -21.02 -2.68 36.46
CA SER A 578 -22.50 -2.63 36.61
C SER A 578 -23.09 -1.28 36.21
N LYS A 579 -22.43 -0.16 36.59
CA LYS A 579 -22.88 1.18 36.20
C LYS A 579 -22.80 1.40 34.69
N VAL A 580 -21.72 0.94 34.06
CA VAL A 580 -21.56 0.97 32.61
C VAL A 580 -22.63 0.11 31.93
N GLN A 581 -22.86 -1.11 32.43
CA GLN A 581 -23.88 -2.03 31.90
C GLN A 581 -25.29 -1.42 31.91
N SER A 582 -25.70 -0.77 33.01
CA SER A 582 -27.02 -0.10 33.07
C SER A 582 -27.14 1.05 32.07
N SER A 583 -26.05 1.79 31.84
CA SER A 583 -26.02 2.87 30.85
C SER A 583 -26.12 2.31 29.43
N VAL A 584 -25.37 1.25 29.15
CA VAL A 584 -25.37 0.52 27.89
C VAL A 584 -26.77 -0.05 27.56
N GLN A 585 -27.47 -0.60 28.56
CA GLN A 585 -28.85 -1.10 28.38
C GLN A 585 -29.83 0.02 27.99
N ASN A 586 -29.76 1.19 28.63
CA ASN A 586 -30.61 2.33 28.26
C ASN A 586 -30.35 2.79 26.81
N ILE A 587 -29.09 2.81 26.40
CA ILE A 587 -28.70 3.16 25.02
C ILE A 587 -29.23 2.10 24.03
N ALA A 588 -29.12 0.82 24.37
CA ALA A 588 -29.67 -0.26 23.55
C ALA A 588 -31.19 -0.12 23.39
N ASP A 589 -31.92 0.22 24.46
CA ASP A 589 -33.37 0.44 24.41
C ASP A 589 -33.75 1.62 23.49
N ASP A 590 -33.02 2.74 23.55
CA ASP A 590 -33.22 3.88 22.66
C ASP A 590 -32.92 3.53 21.19
N LEU A 591 -31.87 2.75 20.93
CA LEU A 591 -31.50 2.30 19.58
C LEU A 591 -32.52 1.31 19.00
N ILE A 592 -33.06 0.41 19.83
CA ILE A 592 -34.09 -0.56 19.41
C ILE A 592 -35.42 0.13 19.16
N LYS A 593 -35.78 1.16 19.95
CA LYS A 593 -36.98 1.96 19.69
C LYS A 593 -36.90 2.66 18.33
N LEU A 594 -35.75 3.23 17.99
CA LEU A 594 -35.48 3.77 16.65
C LEU A 594 -35.55 2.71 15.55
N TYR A 595 -35.17 1.47 15.85
CA TYR A 595 -35.24 0.34 14.92
C TYR A 595 -36.68 -0.16 14.71
N ALA A 596 -37.48 -0.28 15.77
CA ALA A 596 -38.88 -0.70 15.70
C ALA A 596 -39.77 0.31 14.96
N GLU A 597 -39.52 1.62 15.14
CA GLU A 597 -40.16 2.67 14.33
C GLU A 597 -39.78 2.57 12.84
N ARG A 598 -38.63 1.98 12.50
CA ARG A 598 -38.17 1.78 11.13
C ARG A 598 -38.67 0.49 10.49
N GLU A 599 -38.64 -0.64 11.19
CA GLU A 599 -39.18 -1.91 10.68
C GLU A 599 -40.68 -1.85 10.42
N SER A 600 -41.40 -0.94 11.11
CA SER A 600 -42.82 -0.71 10.89
C SER A 600 -43.14 0.27 9.76
N SER A 601 -42.13 0.93 9.17
CA SER A 601 -42.32 1.84 8.03
C SER A 601 -42.30 1.07 6.71
N VAL A 602 -43.36 1.20 5.92
CA VAL A 602 -43.49 0.57 4.60
C VAL A 602 -42.87 1.51 3.54
N GLY A 603 -41.84 1.02 2.85
CA GLY A 603 -41.13 1.71 1.76
C GLY A 603 -41.61 1.27 0.38
N TYR A 604 -40.80 1.55 -0.63
CA TYR A 604 -41.00 1.09 -2.01
C TYR A 604 -40.00 -0.02 -2.33
N ALA A 605 -40.50 -1.23 -2.62
CA ALA A 605 -39.65 -2.33 -3.07
C ALA A 605 -39.38 -2.18 -4.57
N PHE A 606 -38.11 -1.97 -4.93
CA PHE A 606 -37.67 -1.92 -6.32
C PHE A 606 -37.69 -3.32 -6.98
N SER A 607 -37.86 -3.35 -8.29
CA SER A 607 -37.90 -4.57 -9.09
C SER A 607 -36.51 -5.21 -9.22
N PRO A 608 -36.40 -6.54 -9.35
CA PRO A 608 -35.14 -7.20 -9.66
C PRO A 608 -34.51 -6.70 -10.97
N ASP A 609 -33.18 -6.81 -11.09
CA ASP A 609 -32.45 -6.29 -12.25
C ASP A 609 -32.91 -6.92 -13.58
N GLY A 610 -33.37 -6.08 -14.51
CA GLY A 610 -33.69 -6.46 -15.89
C GLY A 610 -32.49 -6.35 -16.84
N ASP A 611 -32.72 -6.65 -18.13
CA ASP A 611 -31.66 -6.64 -19.16
C ASP A 611 -31.00 -5.27 -19.33
N MET A 612 -31.78 -4.19 -19.23
CA MET A 612 -31.28 -2.81 -19.33
C MET A 612 -30.29 -2.47 -18.21
N GLN A 613 -30.49 -2.96 -16.99
CA GLN A 613 -29.55 -2.78 -15.88
C GLN A 613 -28.23 -3.52 -16.15
N ARG A 614 -28.30 -4.74 -16.69
CA ARG A 614 -27.10 -5.54 -17.01
C ARG A 614 -26.29 -4.91 -18.14
N GLU A 615 -26.96 -4.41 -19.16
CA GLU A 615 -26.31 -3.68 -20.26
C GLU A 615 -25.63 -2.40 -19.75
N PHE A 616 -26.32 -1.63 -18.91
CA PHE A 616 -25.75 -0.46 -18.25
C PHE A 616 -24.49 -0.82 -17.45
N GLU A 617 -24.51 -1.90 -16.69
CA GLU A 617 -23.36 -2.33 -15.89
C GLU A 617 -22.19 -2.83 -16.75
N THR A 618 -22.49 -3.61 -17.80
CA THR A 618 -21.47 -4.15 -18.71
C THR A 618 -20.81 -3.06 -19.55
N SER A 619 -21.48 -1.94 -19.79
CA SER A 619 -20.92 -0.78 -20.51
C SER A 619 -19.85 0.00 -19.72
N PHE A 620 -19.61 -0.35 -18.45
CA PHE A 620 -18.61 0.33 -17.64
C PHE A 620 -17.19 0.01 -18.16
N PRO A 621 -16.35 1.00 -18.48
CA PRO A 621 -15.07 0.79 -19.16
C PRO A 621 -13.93 0.30 -18.25
N TYR A 622 -14.18 0.15 -16.95
CA TYR A 622 -13.18 -0.29 -15.96
C TYR A 622 -13.64 -1.60 -15.32
N GLN A 623 -12.68 -2.45 -14.96
CA GLN A 623 -12.98 -3.65 -14.18
C GLN A 623 -13.26 -3.28 -12.72
N GLU A 624 -14.38 -3.75 -12.18
CA GLU A 624 -14.76 -3.54 -10.79
C GLU A 624 -13.98 -4.45 -9.85
N THR A 625 -13.76 -3.96 -8.62
CA THR A 625 -13.16 -4.76 -7.55
C THR A 625 -14.20 -5.68 -6.89
N GLU A 626 -13.75 -6.75 -6.23
CA GLU A 626 -14.66 -7.65 -5.49
C GLU A 626 -15.48 -6.90 -4.43
N ASP A 627 -14.87 -5.94 -3.73
CA ASP A 627 -15.57 -5.11 -2.75
C ASP A 627 -16.64 -4.21 -3.37
N GLN A 628 -16.40 -3.68 -4.58
CA GLN A 628 -17.38 -2.90 -5.33
C GLN A 628 -18.57 -3.77 -5.72
N LEU A 629 -18.32 -4.96 -6.29
CA LEU A 629 -19.37 -5.91 -6.67
C LEU A 629 -20.20 -6.35 -5.45
N ARG A 630 -19.55 -6.66 -4.33
CA ARG A 630 -20.23 -6.95 -3.05
C ARG A 630 -21.12 -5.79 -2.61
N SER A 631 -20.58 -4.57 -2.59
CA SER A 631 -21.32 -3.36 -2.17
C SER A 631 -22.52 -3.07 -3.07
N ILE A 632 -22.37 -3.21 -4.39
CA ILE A 632 -23.46 -3.06 -5.37
C ILE A 632 -24.56 -4.08 -5.09
N HIS A 633 -24.21 -5.35 -4.88
CA HIS A 633 -25.17 -6.40 -4.59
C HIS A 633 -25.93 -6.15 -3.29
N GLU A 634 -25.24 -5.76 -2.22
CA GLU A 634 -25.85 -5.44 -0.92
C GLU A 634 -26.84 -4.27 -1.02
N ILE A 635 -26.47 -3.19 -1.71
CA ILE A 635 -27.32 -2.01 -1.90
C ILE A 635 -28.57 -2.38 -2.70
N LYS A 636 -28.43 -3.07 -3.83
CA LYS A 636 -29.57 -3.46 -4.66
C LYS A 636 -30.53 -4.40 -3.94
N LYS A 637 -29.99 -5.37 -3.19
CA LYS A 637 -30.80 -6.28 -2.38
C LYS A 637 -31.57 -5.56 -1.30
N ASP A 638 -31.03 -4.48 -0.73
CA ASP A 638 -31.77 -3.64 0.20
C ASP A 638 -32.86 -2.81 -0.47
N MET A 639 -32.60 -2.27 -1.67
CA MET A 639 -33.60 -1.56 -2.47
C MET A 639 -34.78 -2.48 -2.88
N GLU A 640 -34.54 -3.77 -3.07
CA GLU A 640 -35.59 -4.75 -3.41
C GLU A 640 -36.49 -5.14 -2.24
N ARG A 641 -36.22 -4.65 -1.01
CA ARG A 641 -37.02 -4.96 0.18
C ARG A 641 -38.18 -3.97 0.33
N GLU A 642 -39.25 -4.41 0.99
CA GLU A 642 -40.40 -3.55 1.33
C GLU A 642 -40.07 -2.48 2.38
N ARG A 643 -38.91 -2.57 3.05
CA ARG A 643 -38.44 -1.59 4.04
C ARG A 643 -37.55 -0.54 3.37
N PRO A 644 -37.64 0.75 3.73
CA PRO A 644 -36.72 1.76 3.20
C PRO A 644 -35.26 1.47 3.55
N MET A 645 -34.36 1.56 2.56
CA MET A 645 -32.92 1.41 2.76
C MET A 645 -32.32 2.63 3.50
N ASP A 646 -31.41 2.43 4.46
CA ASP A 646 -30.52 3.48 5.00
C ASP A 646 -29.10 2.93 5.17
N ARG A 647 -28.35 2.95 4.07
CA ARG A 647 -27.03 2.33 3.98
C ARG A 647 -25.91 3.37 3.91
N LEU A 648 -24.81 3.10 4.60
CA LEU A 648 -23.57 3.87 4.49
C LEU A 648 -22.59 3.12 3.57
N LEU A 649 -22.18 3.74 2.48
CA LEU A 649 -21.08 3.27 1.65
C LEU A 649 -19.80 3.99 2.04
N CYS A 650 -18.86 3.23 2.59
CA CYS A 650 -17.55 3.70 2.99
C CYS A 650 -16.50 3.18 2.02
N GLY A 651 -15.53 4.03 1.67
CA GLY A 651 -14.36 3.64 0.89
C GLY A 651 -13.53 4.87 0.61
N ASP A 652 -12.24 4.74 0.36
CA ASP A 652 -11.40 5.91 0.17
C ASP A 652 -11.84 6.76 -1.03
N VAL A 653 -11.45 8.03 -1.03
CA VAL A 653 -11.71 8.95 -2.15
C VAL A 653 -11.17 8.33 -3.43
N GLY A 654 -11.96 8.11 -4.49
CA GLY A 654 -11.48 7.50 -5.74
C GLY A 654 -11.62 5.97 -5.84
N TYR A 655 -12.24 5.31 -4.87
CA TYR A 655 -12.54 3.87 -4.90
C TYR A 655 -13.84 3.51 -5.64
N GLY A 656 -14.32 4.38 -6.52
CA GLY A 656 -15.53 4.09 -7.31
C GLY A 656 -16.86 4.17 -6.54
N LYS A 657 -16.91 4.81 -5.36
CA LYS A 657 -18.19 5.03 -4.63
C LYS A 657 -19.27 5.66 -5.50
N THR A 658 -18.87 6.59 -6.37
CA THR A 658 -19.77 7.26 -7.31
C THR A 658 -20.39 6.25 -8.30
N GLU A 659 -19.63 5.28 -8.80
CA GLU A 659 -20.15 4.25 -9.72
C GLU A 659 -21.18 3.37 -9.01
N VAL A 660 -20.91 2.96 -7.77
CA VAL A 660 -21.88 2.21 -6.95
C VAL A 660 -23.18 3.00 -6.76
N ALA A 661 -23.07 4.30 -6.48
CA ALA A 661 -24.23 5.18 -6.32
C ALA A 661 -25.00 5.40 -7.63
N ILE A 662 -24.29 5.53 -8.76
CA ILE A 662 -24.90 5.68 -10.08
C ILE A 662 -25.68 4.42 -10.49
N ARG A 663 -25.19 3.22 -10.18
CA ARG A 663 -25.91 1.96 -10.44
C ARG A 663 -27.21 1.86 -9.64
N ALA A 664 -27.19 2.28 -8.37
CA ALA A 664 -28.39 2.39 -7.55
C ALA A 664 -29.37 3.45 -8.12
N ALA A 665 -28.85 4.59 -8.59
CA ALA A 665 -29.66 5.61 -9.24
C ALA A 665 -30.33 5.09 -10.52
N PHE A 666 -29.60 4.36 -11.37
CA PHE A 666 -30.13 3.79 -12.60
C PHE A 666 -31.25 2.79 -12.33
N LYS A 667 -31.10 1.93 -11.32
CA LYS A 667 -32.17 1.00 -10.88
C LYS A 667 -33.43 1.75 -10.46
N ALA A 668 -33.28 2.84 -9.71
CA ALA A 668 -34.43 3.65 -9.31
C ALA A 668 -35.14 4.32 -10.51
N ILE A 669 -34.36 4.83 -11.47
CA ILE A 669 -34.88 5.45 -12.69
C ILE A 669 -35.58 4.43 -13.59
N ALA A 670 -35.03 3.21 -13.72
CA ALA A 670 -35.62 2.12 -14.50
C ALA A 670 -37.02 1.73 -14.00
N ASP A 671 -37.26 1.85 -12.69
CA ASP A 671 -38.58 1.65 -12.06
C ASP A 671 -39.48 2.91 -12.08
N GLY A 672 -39.06 3.97 -12.78
CA GLY A 672 -39.80 5.21 -12.95
C GLY A 672 -39.79 6.13 -11.71
N LYS A 673 -38.85 5.93 -10.79
CA LYS A 673 -38.67 6.79 -9.61
C LYS A 673 -37.62 7.87 -9.86
N GLN A 674 -37.83 9.05 -9.28
CA GLN A 674 -36.86 10.14 -9.31
C GLN A 674 -35.75 9.93 -8.28
N VAL A 675 -34.56 10.45 -8.60
CA VAL A 675 -33.37 10.38 -7.74
C VAL A 675 -32.90 11.79 -7.37
N ALA A 676 -32.60 12.01 -6.09
CA ALA A 676 -31.97 13.25 -5.61
C ALA A 676 -30.54 12.97 -5.15
N PHE A 677 -29.56 13.66 -5.75
CA PHE A 677 -28.15 13.54 -5.39
C PHE A 677 -27.68 14.84 -4.70
N LEU A 678 -27.54 14.77 -3.38
CA LEU A 678 -27.25 15.90 -2.51
C LEU A 678 -25.75 15.98 -2.18
N VAL A 679 -25.14 17.13 -2.49
CA VAL A 679 -23.71 17.38 -2.30
C VAL A 679 -23.44 18.69 -1.53
N PRO A 680 -22.30 18.82 -0.83
CA PRO A 680 -22.07 19.98 0.04
C PRO A 680 -21.62 21.25 -0.72
N THR A 681 -20.97 21.13 -1.89
CA THR A 681 -20.37 22.26 -2.62
C THR A 681 -20.86 22.36 -4.06
N THR A 682 -20.82 23.57 -4.63
CA THR A 682 -21.18 23.83 -6.04
C THR A 682 -20.30 23.04 -7.01
N ILE A 683 -19.00 22.91 -6.69
CA ILE A 683 -18.01 22.21 -7.51
C ILE A 683 -18.30 20.70 -7.56
N LEU A 684 -18.59 20.07 -6.41
CA LEU A 684 -19.01 18.66 -6.40
C LEU A 684 -20.29 18.44 -7.20
N ALA A 685 -21.23 19.40 -7.15
CA ALA A 685 -22.47 19.31 -7.91
C ALA A 685 -22.20 19.30 -9.42
N GLN A 686 -21.26 20.15 -9.86
CA GLN A 686 -20.84 20.19 -11.26
C GLN A 686 -20.12 18.89 -11.68
N GLN A 687 -19.18 18.42 -10.85
CA GLN A 687 -18.43 17.19 -11.13
C GLN A 687 -19.35 15.98 -11.28
N HIS A 688 -20.25 15.74 -10.31
CA HIS A 688 -21.20 14.63 -10.38
C HIS A 688 -22.16 14.77 -11.56
N PHE A 689 -22.58 16.00 -11.89
CA PHE A 689 -23.42 16.27 -13.07
C PHE A 689 -22.72 15.88 -14.38
N GLU A 690 -21.43 16.22 -14.53
CA GLU A 690 -20.64 15.85 -15.72
C GLU A 690 -20.41 14.35 -15.81
N THR A 691 -20.03 13.71 -14.70
CA THR A 691 -19.86 12.24 -14.63
C THR A 691 -21.15 11.50 -15.00
N MET A 692 -22.30 11.92 -14.46
CA MET A 692 -23.58 11.30 -14.78
C MET A 692 -23.98 11.54 -16.24
N ARG A 693 -23.69 12.72 -16.79
CA ARG A 693 -23.99 13.04 -18.19
C ARG A 693 -23.19 12.18 -19.16
N GLU A 694 -21.92 11.94 -18.88
CA GLU A 694 -21.08 11.01 -19.65
C GLU A 694 -21.59 9.57 -19.49
N ARG A 695 -21.90 9.16 -18.26
CA ARG A 695 -22.30 7.78 -17.96
C ARG A 695 -23.67 7.39 -18.51
N PHE A 696 -24.62 8.33 -18.57
CA PHE A 696 -25.97 8.12 -19.09
C PHE A 696 -26.15 8.53 -20.56
N GLN A 697 -25.07 8.80 -21.29
CA GLN A 697 -25.14 9.34 -22.67
C GLN A 697 -25.97 8.48 -23.64
N ASP A 698 -25.94 7.16 -23.48
CA ASP A 698 -26.65 6.21 -24.35
C ASP A 698 -28.09 5.91 -23.88
N TYR A 699 -28.57 6.56 -22.82
CA TYR A 699 -29.87 6.31 -22.19
C TYR A 699 -30.74 7.57 -22.20
N PRO A 700 -32.07 7.43 -22.32
CA PRO A 700 -33.00 8.56 -22.31
C PRO A 700 -33.28 9.06 -20.89
N VAL A 701 -32.23 9.45 -20.16
CA VAL A 701 -32.30 9.94 -18.76
C VAL A 701 -32.04 11.44 -18.75
N GLU A 702 -33.00 12.22 -18.22
CA GLU A 702 -32.85 13.67 -18.11
C GLU A 702 -32.24 14.07 -16.75
N ILE A 703 -31.08 14.72 -16.80
CA ILE A 703 -30.30 15.10 -15.61
C ILE A 703 -30.43 16.59 -15.34
N GLY A 704 -30.94 16.95 -14.16
CA GLY A 704 -31.03 18.32 -13.67
C GLY A 704 -29.82 18.71 -12.81
N LEU A 705 -29.39 19.98 -12.91
CA LEU A 705 -28.40 20.58 -11.99
C LEU A 705 -29.00 21.77 -11.24
N LEU A 706 -28.94 21.74 -9.91
CA LEU A 706 -29.32 22.85 -9.03
C LEU A 706 -28.10 23.34 -8.22
N SER A 707 -27.38 24.26 -8.84
CA SER A 707 -26.16 24.86 -8.28
C SER A 707 -26.14 26.38 -8.53
N ARG A 708 -25.21 27.08 -7.88
CA ARG A 708 -25.00 28.53 -8.06
C ARG A 708 -24.54 28.90 -9.47
N PHE A 709 -23.87 27.99 -10.17
CA PHE A 709 -23.42 28.18 -11.56
C PHE A 709 -24.57 28.20 -12.59
N ARG A 710 -25.78 27.81 -12.20
CA ARG A 710 -26.96 27.88 -13.07
C ARG A 710 -27.64 29.24 -12.96
N THR A 711 -28.01 29.79 -14.11
CA THR A 711 -28.82 31.02 -14.17
C THR A 711 -30.20 30.80 -13.53
N ARG A 712 -30.84 31.87 -13.05
CA ARG A 712 -32.20 31.78 -12.46
C ARG A 712 -33.22 31.14 -13.41
N LYS A 713 -33.09 31.38 -14.71
CA LYS A 713 -33.94 30.77 -15.75
C LYS A 713 -33.80 29.25 -15.75
N GLN A 714 -32.57 28.75 -15.85
CA GLN A 714 -32.25 27.31 -15.83
C GLN A 714 -32.69 26.64 -14.52
N GLN A 715 -32.44 27.27 -13.37
CA GLN A 715 -32.90 26.73 -12.08
C GLN A 715 -34.43 26.58 -12.04
N THR A 716 -35.16 27.57 -12.55
CA THR A 716 -36.64 27.54 -12.58
C THR A 716 -37.16 26.45 -13.52
N GLU A 717 -36.47 26.22 -14.65
CA GLU A 717 -36.78 25.13 -15.58
C GLU A 717 -36.58 23.77 -14.91
N THR A 718 -35.45 23.54 -14.23
CA THR A 718 -35.19 22.30 -13.49
C THR A 718 -36.22 22.05 -12.39
N ILE A 719 -36.61 23.08 -11.61
CA ILE A 719 -37.62 22.96 -10.56
C ILE A 719 -38.99 22.58 -11.13
N LYS A 720 -39.37 23.18 -12.26
CA LYS A 720 -40.62 22.81 -12.97
C LYS A 720 -40.55 21.38 -13.49
N GLY A 721 -39.41 20.97 -14.04
CA GLY A 721 -39.18 19.62 -14.54
C GLY A 721 -39.27 18.55 -13.45
N LEU A 722 -38.70 18.82 -12.27
CA LEU A 722 -38.82 17.94 -11.10
C LEU A 722 -40.26 17.73 -10.66
N LYS A 723 -41.07 18.80 -10.65
CA LYS A 723 -42.49 18.73 -10.29
C LYS A 723 -43.32 18.02 -11.36
N ALA A 724 -42.98 18.18 -12.63
CA ALA A 724 -43.64 17.51 -13.75
C ALA A 724 -43.23 16.03 -13.88
N GLY A 725 -42.06 15.66 -13.35
CA GLY A 725 -41.44 14.35 -13.53
C GLY A 725 -40.76 14.20 -14.89
N THR A 726 -40.33 15.29 -15.53
CA THR A 726 -39.52 15.25 -16.76
C THR A 726 -38.02 15.21 -16.47
N VAL A 727 -37.62 15.40 -15.21
CA VAL A 727 -36.23 15.27 -14.74
C VAL A 727 -36.18 14.03 -13.86
N ASP A 728 -35.39 13.05 -14.27
CA ASP A 728 -35.29 11.75 -13.61
C ASP A 728 -34.33 11.80 -12.41
N ILE A 729 -33.20 12.50 -12.58
CA ILE A 729 -32.20 12.71 -11.52
C ILE A 729 -31.83 14.18 -11.40
N VAL A 730 -31.70 14.66 -10.17
CA VAL A 730 -31.17 16.00 -9.90
C VAL A 730 -29.94 15.95 -9.00
N VAL A 731 -28.88 16.60 -9.47
CA VAL A 731 -27.68 16.87 -8.67
C VAL A 731 -27.76 18.29 -8.12
N GLY A 732 -27.55 18.47 -6.82
CA GLY A 732 -27.63 19.82 -6.26
C GLY A 732 -27.10 19.97 -4.86
N THR A 733 -26.86 21.23 -4.51
CA THR A 733 -26.38 21.60 -3.17
C THR A 733 -27.54 21.64 -2.17
N HIS A 734 -27.32 22.23 -0.99
CA HIS A 734 -28.36 22.52 0.01
C HIS A 734 -29.62 23.21 -0.55
N ARG A 735 -29.58 23.80 -1.76
CA ARG A 735 -30.76 24.30 -2.47
C ARG A 735 -31.84 23.23 -2.69
N LEU A 736 -31.46 21.95 -2.84
CA LEU A 736 -32.40 20.82 -2.92
C LEU A 736 -33.25 20.65 -1.65
N LEU A 737 -32.75 21.12 -0.51
CA LEU A 737 -33.45 21.09 0.77
C LEU A 737 -34.34 22.33 0.97
N SER A 738 -34.47 23.22 -0.01
CA SER A 738 -35.36 24.38 0.11
C SER A 738 -36.84 23.98 0.06
N LYS A 739 -37.75 24.82 0.59
CA LYS A 739 -39.20 24.52 0.57
C LYS A 739 -39.83 24.61 -0.84
N GLU A 740 -39.10 25.17 -1.80
CA GLU A 740 -39.57 25.37 -3.18
C GLU A 740 -39.48 24.08 -4.03
N ILE A 741 -38.72 23.08 -3.57
CA ILE A 741 -38.53 21.82 -4.28
C ILE A 741 -39.67 20.87 -3.97
N SER A 742 -40.32 20.38 -5.02
CA SER A 742 -41.37 19.36 -4.96
C SER A 742 -41.06 18.32 -6.02
N TYR A 743 -40.88 17.07 -5.59
CA TYR A 743 -40.74 15.93 -6.47
C TYR A 743 -42.12 15.40 -6.86
N ARG A 744 -42.22 14.74 -8.01
CA ARG A 744 -43.40 13.98 -8.40
C ARG A 744 -43.44 12.64 -7.67
N ASP A 745 -42.33 11.90 -7.69
CA ASP A 745 -42.20 10.59 -7.04
C ASP A 745 -40.72 10.29 -6.76
N LEU A 746 -40.23 10.67 -5.58
CA LEU A 746 -38.83 10.46 -5.17
C LEU A 746 -38.67 9.05 -4.60
N GLY A 747 -37.82 8.23 -5.23
CA GLY A 747 -37.53 6.86 -4.76
C GLY A 747 -36.19 6.71 -4.05
N LEU A 748 -35.18 7.50 -4.40
CA LEU A 748 -33.83 7.38 -3.84
C LEU A 748 -33.20 8.74 -3.54
N LEU A 749 -32.62 8.86 -2.34
CA LEU A 749 -31.83 10.00 -1.90
C LEU A 749 -30.37 9.57 -1.69
N ILE A 750 -29.47 10.09 -2.51
CA ILE A 750 -28.03 9.88 -2.38
C ILE A 750 -27.42 11.12 -1.71
N ILE A 751 -26.63 10.92 -0.66
CA ILE A 751 -25.97 11.99 0.10
C ILE A 751 -24.47 11.76 0.08
N ASP A 752 -23.71 12.69 -0.49
CA ASP A 752 -22.25 12.64 -0.47
C ASP A 752 -21.69 13.57 0.62
N GLU A 753 -20.73 13.08 1.40
CA GLU A 753 -20.03 13.81 2.48
C GLU A 753 -20.98 14.46 3.51
N GLU A 754 -21.92 13.67 4.08
CA GLU A 754 -22.95 14.10 5.06
C GLU A 754 -22.39 14.96 6.22
N GLN A 755 -21.14 14.72 6.64
CA GLN A 755 -20.48 15.45 7.74
C GLN A 755 -20.41 16.96 7.50
N ARG A 756 -20.35 17.43 6.24
CA ARG A 756 -20.21 18.85 5.89
C ARG A 756 -21.51 19.65 5.93
N PHE A 757 -22.66 18.99 6.09
CA PHE A 757 -23.94 19.68 6.19
C PHE A 757 -24.17 20.26 7.59
N GLY A 758 -24.68 21.50 7.64
CA GLY A 758 -25.07 22.18 8.87
C GLY A 758 -26.23 21.49 9.58
N VAL A 759 -26.44 21.83 10.86
CA VAL A 759 -27.45 21.20 11.74
C VAL A 759 -28.86 21.32 11.16
N THR A 760 -29.23 22.48 10.61
CA THR A 760 -30.54 22.72 10.00
C THR A 760 -30.79 21.88 8.74
N HIS A 761 -29.74 21.64 7.94
CA HIS A 761 -29.82 20.76 6.77
C HIS A 761 -29.99 19.30 7.20
N LYS A 762 -29.28 18.86 8.24
CA LYS A 762 -29.38 17.49 8.79
C LYS A 762 -30.78 17.17 9.33
N GLU A 763 -31.42 18.11 10.00
CA GLU A 763 -32.82 17.94 10.45
C GLU A 763 -33.79 17.76 9.27
N LYS A 764 -33.59 18.49 8.18
CA LYS A 764 -34.44 18.37 7.00
C LYS A 764 -34.18 17.09 6.20
N ILE A 765 -32.92 16.65 6.17
CA ILE A 765 -32.53 15.34 5.66
C ILE A 765 -33.26 14.24 6.44
N LYS A 766 -33.26 14.28 7.79
CA LYS A 766 -33.99 13.28 8.62
C LYS A 766 -35.47 13.18 8.27
N GLN A 767 -36.13 14.30 7.96
CA GLN A 767 -37.54 14.30 7.53
C GLN A 767 -37.75 13.62 6.17
N LEU A 768 -36.78 13.71 5.25
CA LEU A 768 -36.83 13.02 3.95
C LEU A 768 -36.48 11.53 4.08
N LYS A 769 -35.62 11.16 5.04
CA LYS A 769 -35.16 9.78 5.30
C LYS A 769 -36.26 8.83 5.81
N THR A 770 -37.47 9.30 6.16
CA THR A 770 -38.48 8.43 6.81
C THR A 770 -39.17 7.47 5.83
N ASN A 771 -39.32 7.86 4.56
CA ASN A 771 -40.15 7.13 3.58
C ASN A 771 -39.45 6.86 2.24
N VAL A 772 -38.15 7.14 2.14
CA VAL A 772 -37.37 7.09 0.89
C VAL A 772 -36.09 6.32 1.16
N ASP A 773 -35.62 5.55 0.18
CA ASP A 773 -34.34 4.87 0.26
C ASP A 773 -33.19 5.87 0.28
N VAL A 774 -32.21 5.64 1.16
CA VAL A 774 -31.12 6.57 1.42
C VAL A 774 -29.79 5.86 1.32
N LEU A 775 -28.93 6.37 0.44
CA LEU A 775 -27.55 5.93 0.30
C LEU A 775 -26.61 7.07 0.69
N THR A 776 -25.81 6.88 1.73
CA THR A 776 -24.82 7.88 2.18
C THR A 776 -23.43 7.47 1.75
N LEU A 777 -22.68 8.36 1.09
CA LEU A 777 -21.31 8.14 0.63
C LEU A 777 -20.32 8.87 1.55
N THR A 778 -19.23 8.22 1.96
CA THR A 778 -18.18 8.88 2.73
C THR A 778 -16.79 8.31 2.46
N ALA A 779 -15.76 9.16 2.56
CA ALA A 779 -14.35 8.76 2.48
C ALA A 779 -13.78 8.28 3.82
N THR A 780 -14.20 8.91 4.91
CA THR A 780 -13.77 8.56 6.27
C THR A 780 -15.02 8.43 7.11
N PRO A 781 -15.35 7.24 7.62
CA PRO A 781 -16.56 7.07 8.39
C PRO A 781 -16.43 7.90 9.67
N ILE A 782 -17.43 8.73 9.94
CA ILE A 782 -17.50 9.46 11.21
C ILE A 782 -17.48 8.40 12.32
N PRO A 783 -16.61 8.50 13.34
CA PRO A 783 -16.46 7.41 14.31
C PRO A 783 -17.77 7.00 15.00
N ARG A 784 -18.74 7.94 15.12
CA ARG A 784 -20.10 7.69 15.61
C ARG A 784 -20.90 6.77 14.68
N THR A 785 -20.86 7.05 13.39
CA THR A 785 -21.57 6.28 12.35
C THR A 785 -20.92 4.92 12.16
N LEU A 786 -19.60 4.84 12.28
CA LEU A 786 -18.85 3.59 12.28
C LEU A 786 -19.28 2.67 13.42
N HIS A 787 -19.35 3.21 14.64
CA HIS A 787 -19.77 2.48 15.83
C HIS A 787 -21.21 1.94 15.71
N MET A 788 -22.16 2.75 15.25
CA MET A 788 -23.54 2.29 15.01
C MET A 788 -23.63 1.20 13.94
N SER A 789 -22.74 1.24 12.95
CA SER A 789 -22.70 0.23 11.89
C SER A 789 -22.11 -1.10 12.39
N MET A 790 -21.04 -1.04 13.20
CA MET A 790 -20.43 -2.22 13.84
C MET A 790 -21.39 -2.95 14.79
N LEU A 791 -22.34 -2.22 15.38
CA LEU A 791 -23.40 -2.78 16.23
C LEU A 791 -24.60 -3.32 15.45
N GLY A 792 -24.56 -3.29 14.10
CA GLY A 792 -25.64 -3.75 13.24
C GLY A 792 -26.91 -2.87 13.31
N VAL A 793 -26.77 -1.61 13.74
CA VAL A 793 -27.88 -0.63 13.81
C VAL A 793 -28.04 0.11 12.47
N ARG A 794 -26.94 0.28 11.73
CA ARG A 794 -26.93 0.86 10.38
C ARG A 794 -26.18 -0.07 9.44
N ASP A 795 -26.78 -0.38 8.29
CA ASP A 795 -26.14 -1.23 7.29
C ASP A 795 -24.95 -0.47 6.65
N LEU A 796 -23.78 -1.11 6.60
CA LEU A 796 -22.52 -0.54 6.11
C LEU A 796 -21.93 -1.46 5.04
N SER A 797 -21.57 -0.88 3.91
CA SER A 797 -20.72 -1.51 2.89
C SER A 797 -19.38 -0.81 2.87
N VAL A 798 -18.29 -1.57 2.90
CA VAL A 798 -16.92 -1.05 2.85
C VAL A 798 -16.26 -1.48 1.54
N ILE A 799 -15.61 -0.52 0.88
CA ILE A 799 -14.70 -0.74 -0.25
C ILE A 799 -13.28 -0.47 0.25
N GLU A 800 -12.47 -1.52 0.36
CA GLU A 800 -11.09 -1.45 0.84
C GLU A 800 -10.09 -1.60 -0.31
N THR A 801 -10.47 -2.34 -1.34
CA THR A 801 -9.62 -2.62 -2.49
C THR A 801 -9.61 -1.44 -3.45
N PRO A 802 -8.44 -0.80 -3.71
CA PRO A 802 -8.34 0.22 -4.75
C PRO A 802 -8.56 -0.38 -6.14
N PRO A 803 -9.09 0.39 -7.10
CA PRO A 803 -9.03 0.00 -8.51
C PRO A 803 -7.58 -0.16 -8.99
N GLU A 804 -7.33 -1.06 -9.95
CA GLU A 804 -5.98 -1.47 -10.41
C GLU A 804 -5.05 -0.29 -10.82
N ASN A 805 -5.61 0.85 -11.19
CA ASN A 805 -4.88 2.02 -11.68
C ASN A 805 -4.51 3.06 -10.61
N ARG A 806 -4.50 2.70 -9.32
CA ARG A 806 -4.26 3.66 -8.23
C ARG A 806 -3.06 3.30 -7.35
N PHE A 807 -2.13 4.26 -7.21
CA PHE A 807 -0.93 4.11 -6.38
C PHE A 807 -1.06 4.74 -5.00
N PRO A 808 -0.41 4.17 -3.97
CA PRO A 808 -0.28 4.81 -2.67
C PRO A 808 0.45 6.16 -2.79
N VAL A 809 -0.03 7.14 -2.02
CA VAL A 809 0.57 8.47 -1.95
C VAL A 809 1.82 8.37 -1.08
N GLN A 810 2.97 8.60 -1.70
CA GLN A 810 4.27 8.60 -1.03
C GLN A 810 4.34 9.76 -0.04
N THR A 811 4.41 9.43 1.24
CA THR A 811 4.26 10.39 2.32
C THR A 811 5.59 10.62 3.03
N TYR A 812 6.00 11.88 3.14
CA TYR A 812 7.21 12.29 3.84
C TYR A 812 6.87 13.24 4.99
N VAL A 813 7.58 13.08 6.11
CA VAL A 813 7.53 13.98 7.27
C VAL A 813 8.92 14.52 7.47
N MET A 814 9.09 15.85 7.41
CA MET A 814 10.41 16.48 7.43
C MET A 814 10.37 17.96 7.84
N GLU A 815 11.53 18.55 8.04
CA GLU A 815 11.66 19.98 8.24
C GLU A 815 11.39 20.76 6.95
N TYR A 816 10.79 21.94 7.09
CA TYR A 816 10.54 22.84 5.96
C TYR A 816 11.86 23.37 5.39
N ASN A 817 12.10 23.09 4.12
CA ASN A 817 13.22 23.59 3.34
C ASN A 817 12.74 24.13 1.98
N GLY A 818 13.08 25.38 1.66
CA GLY A 818 12.69 26.02 0.40
C GLY A 818 13.22 25.29 -0.85
N GLY A 819 14.44 24.74 -0.80
CA GLY A 819 15.01 23.99 -1.92
C GLY A 819 14.21 22.72 -2.25
N LEU A 820 13.74 22.01 -1.22
CA LEU A 820 12.90 20.83 -1.38
C LEU A 820 11.51 21.18 -1.91
N VAL A 821 10.92 22.29 -1.44
CA VAL A 821 9.64 22.78 -1.97
C VAL A 821 9.76 23.11 -3.45
N ARG A 822 10.85 23.78 -3.86
CA ARG A 822 11.14 24.07 -5.25
C ARG A 822 11.25 22.80 -6.09
N GLU A 823 12.07 21.83 -5.66
CA GLU A 823 12.23 20.56 -6.38
C GLU A 823 10.90 19.80 -6.49
N ALA A 824 10.12 19.74 -5.41
CA ALA A 824 8.81 19.07 -5.41
C ALA A 824 7.84 19.70 -6.42
N ILE A 825 7.86 21.03 -6.54
CA ILE A 825 7.05 21.76 -7.52
C ILE A 825 7.60 21.53 -8.94
N GLU A 826 8.89 21.74 -9.18
CA GLU A 826 9.53 21.54 -10.49
C GLU A 826 9.32 20.11 -11.00
N ARG A 827 9.42 19.11 -10.12
CA ARG A 827 9.15 17.70 -10.43
C ARG A 827 7.71 17.47 -10.88
N GLU A 828 6.73 18.11 -10.25
CA GLU A 828 5.33 18.00 -10.62
C GLU A 828 5.04 18.71 -11.96
N LEU A 829 5.60 19.91 -12.15
CA LEU A 829 5.49 20.66 -13.41
C LEU A 829 6.09 19.89 -14.58
N ALA A 830 7.21 19.21 -14.36
CA ALA A 830 7.89 18.45 -15.40
C ALA A 830 7.08 17.24 -15.92
N ARG A 831 6.02 16.85 -15.21
CA ARG A 831 5.04 15.84 -15.64
C ARG A 831 3.70 16.43 -16.05
N ASP A 832 3.61 17.74 -16.29
CA ASP A 832 2.37 18.48 -16.56
C ASP A 832 1.32 18.26 -15.47
N GLY A 833 1.79 18.20 -14.23
CA GLY A 833 0.94 18.05 -13.05
C GLY A 833 0.80 19.37 -12.30
N GLN A 834 -0.10 19.36 -11.32
CA GLN A 834 -0.40 20.53 -10.49
C GLN A 834 -0.11 20.25 -9.01
N VAL A 835 0.17 21.30 -8.25
CA VAL A 835 0.60 21.20 -6.85
C VAL A 835 -0.38 21.90 -5.93
N TYR A 836 -0.75 21.22 -4.84
CA TYR A 836 -1.36 21.86 -3.68
C TYR A 836 -0.28 22.28 -2.69
N PHE A 837 -0.23 23.57 -2.36
CA PHE A 837 0.57 24.08 -1.25
C PHE A 837 -0.35 24.55 -0.13
N LEU A 838 -0.45 23.78 0.95
CA LEU A 838 -1.32 24.08 2.07
C LEU A 838 -0.63 25.01 3.06
N TYR A 839 -1.19 26.22 3.22
CA TYR A 839 -0.76 27.21 4.19
C TYR A 839 -1.95 27.74 4.99
N ASN A 840 -2.15 27.19 6.21
CA ASN A 840 -3.34 27.45 7.01
C ASN A 840 -3.30 28.78 7.81
N ARG A 841 -2.97 29.89 7.14
CA ARG A 841 -2.96 31.25 7.74
C ARG A 841 -3.40 32.29 6.72
N VAL A 842 -4.64 32.76 6.85
CA VAL A 842 -5.25 33.67 5.89
C VAL A 842 -4.57 35.04 5.83
N GLU A 843 -4.01 35.52 6.94
CA GLU A 843 -3.45 36.88 7.04
C GLU A 843 -2.25 37.11 6.11
N ASP A 844 -1.42 36.08 5.91
CA ASP A 844 -0.16 36.17 5.16
C ASP A 844 -0.12 35.24 3.94
N ILE A 845 -1.26 34.70 3.49
CA ILE A 845 -1.30 33.69 2.42
C ILE A 845 -0.87 34.25 1.07
N GLU A 846 -1.23 35.50 0.79
CA GLU A 846 -0.83 36.20 -0.44
C GLU A 846 0.70 36.38 -0.51
N ARG A 847 1.32 36.84 0.58
CA ARG A 847 2.79 36.91 0.70
C ARG A 847 3.46 35.55 0.51
N LYS A 848 2.83 34.47 1.02
CA LYS A 848 3.35 33.12 0.83
C LYS A 848 3.25 32.68 -0.64
N ALA A 849 2.18 33.04 -1.36
CA ALA A 849 2.07 32.76 -2.78
C ALA A 849 3.13 33.51 -3.61
N GLU A 850 3.41 34.77 -3.28
CA GLU A 850 4.51 35.53 -3.89
C GLU A 850 5.88 34.87 -3.62
N GLU A 851 6.12 34.42 -2.39
CA GLU A 851 7.35 33.70 -2.03
C GLU A 851 7.53 32.42 -2.86
N ILE A 852 6.46 31.63 -3.03
CA ILE A 852 6.50 30.42 -3.87
C ILE A 852 6.74 30.77 -5.35
N SER A 853 6.12 31.83 -5.86
CA SER A 853 6.35 32.32 -7.22
C SER A 853 7.79 32.79 -7.43
N MET A 854 8.42 33.41 -6.42
CA MET A 854 9.85 33.75 -6.46
C MET A 854 10.76 32.51 -6.39
N LEU A 855 10.36 31.48 -5.63
CA LEU A 855 11.12 30.23 -5.55
C LEU A 855 11.07 29.43 -6.86
N VAL A 856 9.94 29.46 -7.58
CA VAL A 856 9.72 28.72 -8.83
C VAL A 856 9.16 29.66 -9.90
N PRO A 857 10.02 30.41 -10.62
CA PRO A 857 9.58 31.42 -11.59
C PRO A 857 8.78 30.86 -12.77
N ASP A 858 9.01 29.59 -13.11
CA ASP A 858 8.32 28.91 -14.21
C ASP A 858 6.89 28.44 -13.84
N ALA A 859 6.50 28.53 -12.57
CA ALA A 859 5.20 28.10 -12.08
C ALA A 859 4.17 29.24 -12.07
N ARG A 860 2.97 29.00 -12.59
CA ARG A 860 1.82 29.91 -12.44
C ARG A 860 1.16 29.67 -11.08
N VAL A 861 1.38 30.57 -10.12
CA VAL A 861 0.92 30.41 -8.73
C VAL A 861 -0.36 31.23 -8.48
N ALA A 862 -1.37 30.60 -7.90
CA ALA A 862 -2.59 31.25 -7.40
C ALA A 862 -2.79 30.96 -5.90
N TYR A 863 -3.69 31.69 -5.25
CA TYR A 863 -4.09 31.43 -3.87
C TYR A 863 -5.60 31.32 -3.68
N ALA A 864 -6.03 30.54 -2.67
CA ALA A 864 -7.44 30.34 -2.34
C ALA A 864 -7.66 30.19 -0.82
N HIS A 865 -8.53 31.01 -0.23
CA HIS A 865 -8.84 30.98 1.20
C HIS A 865 -10.30 31.32 1.56
N GLY A 866 -10.74 30.96 2.77
CA GLY A 866 -12.17 30.91 3.12
C GLY A 866 -12.81 32.28 3.40
N ARG A 867 -11.98 33.32 3.56
CA ARG A 867 -12.44 34.72 3.65
C ARG A 867 -12.67 35.38 2.29
N MET A 868 -12.30 34.73 1.18
CA MET A 868 -12.62 35.24 -0.16
C MET A 868 -14.14 35.23 -0.35
N THR A 869 -14.65 36.10 -1.22
CA THR A 869 -16.05 35.98 -1.62
C THR A 869 -16.26 34.65 -2.35
N GLU A 870 -17.47 34.08 -2.26
CA GLU A 870 -17.76 32.79 -2.88
C GLU A 870 -17.47 32.81 -4.40
N ASN A 871 -17.69 33.94 -5.08
CA ASN A 871 -17.38 34.10 -6.51
C ASN A 871 -15.87 34.08 -6.81
N GLU A 872 -15.05 34.74 -5.98
CA GLU A 872 -13.59 34.77 -6.16
C GLU A 872 -12.99 33.38 -5.91
N LEU A 873 -13.45 32.70 -4.85
CA LEU A 873 -13.01 31.35 -4.53
C LEU A 873 -13.40 30.35 -5.63
N GLU A 874 -14.64 30.42 -6.12
CA GLU A 874 -15.11 29.57 -7.22
C GLU A 874 -14.31 29.84 -8.51
N SER A 875 -14.02 31.10 -8.84
CA SER A 875 -13.23 31.46 -10.03
C SER A 875 -11.78 30.97 -9.96
N ALA A 876 -11.12 31.13 -8.80
CA ALA A 876 -9.75 30.64 -8.60
C ALA A 876 -9.67 29.10 -8.69
N MET A 877 -10.67 28.40 -8.14
CA MET A 877 -10.75 26.94 -8.21
C MET A 877 -11.04 26.44 -9.63
N LEU A 878 -11.88 27.14 -10.41
CA LEU A 878 -12.14 26.81 -11.81
C LEU A 878 -10.91 27.02 -12.69
N GLY A 879 -10.22 28.16 -12.57
CA GLY A 879 -8.97 28.40 -13.30
C GLY A 879 -7.89 27.36 -12.95
N PHE A 880 -7.83 26.92 -11.70
CA PHE A 880 -6.97 25.81 -11.30
C PHE A 880 -7.44 24.47 -11.91
N LEU A 881 -8.73 24.17 -11.95
CA LEU A 881 -9.26 22.96 -12.60
C LEU A 881 -8.98 22.91 -14.11
N GLU A 882 -9.05 24.06 -14.79
CA GLU A 882 -8.82 24.21 -16.24
C GLU A 882 -7.32 24.24 -16.61
N GLY A 883 -6.40 24.25 -15.62
CA GLY A 883 -4.96 24.28 -15.85
C GLY A 883 -4.39 25.67 -16.17
N GLU A 884 -5.12 26.74 -15.84
CA GLU A 884 -4.61 28.12 -15.93
C GLU A 884 -3.50 28.40 -14.91
N PHE A 885 -3.56 27.71 -13.76
CA PHE A 885 -2.57 27.79 -12.68
C PHE A 885 -1.98 26.41 -12.39
N ASP A 886 -0.69 26.38 -12.08
CA ASP A 886 0.05 25.14 -11.81
C ASP A 886 0.16 24.85 -10.30
N VAL A 887 0.23 25.89 -9.47
CA VAL A 887 0.34 25.77 -8.01
C VAL A 887 -0.79 26.53 -7.34
N LEU A 888 -1.55 25.85 -6.48
CA LEU A 888 -2.59 26.48 -5.65
C LEU A 888 -2.15 26.54 -4.19
N VAL A 889 -1.85 27.75 -3.72
CA VAL A 889 -1.57 28.06 -2.31
C VAL A 889 -2.89 28.23 -1.57
N SER A 890 -3.27 27.27 -0.72
CA SER A 890 -4.61 27.26 -0.13
C SER A 890 -4.63 26.97 1.36
N THR A 891 -5.73 27.35 2.03
CA THR A 891 -6.05 26.84 3.37
C THR A 891 -6.72 25.47 3.27
N THR A 892 -7.29 24.96 4.36
CA THR A 892 -8.01 23.67 4.40
C THR A 892 -9.30 23.61 3.54
N ILE A 893 -9.50 24.52 2.59
CA ILE A 893 -10.64 24.49 1.67
C ILE A 893 -10.50 23.35 0.66
N ILE A 894 -9.27 22.99 0.29
CA ILE A 894 -9.04 21.82 -0.56
C ILE A 894 -9.45 20.50 0.11
N GLU A 895 -9.64 20.51 1.45
CA GLU A 895 -10.27 19.41 2.19
C GLU A 895 -11.71 19.14 1.71
N THR A 896 -12.37 20.14 1.11
CA THR A 896 -13.74 20.06 0.62
C THR A 896 -13.80 19.81 -0.89
N GLY A 897 -13.99 18.55 -1.26
CA GLY A 897 -14.77 18.17 -2.43
C GLY A 897 -14.24 18.48 -3.83
N VAL A 898 -13.05 19.06 -4.02
CA VAL A 898 -12.53 19.24 -5.37
C VAL A 898 -11.63 18.06 -5.73
N ASP A 899 -12.08 17.27 -6.69
CA ASP A 899 -11.28 16.25 -7.36
C ASP A 899 -10.55 16.89 -8.54
N ILE A 900 -9.22 16.95 -8.49
CA ILE A 900 -8.42 17.39 -9.63
C ILE A 900 -7.45 16.25 -9.96
N PRO A 901 -7.72 15.48 -11.02
CA PRO A 901 -6.90 14.31 -11.39
C PRO A 901 -5.43 14.67 -11.66
N ASN A 902 -5.16 15.90 -12.11
CA ASN A 902 -3.82 16.36 -12.42
C ASN A 902 -3.02 16.79 -11.19
N VAL A 903 -3.64 16.91 -10.01
CA VAL A 903 -2.93 17.27 -8.78
C VAL A 903 -2.35 16.01 -8.13
N ASN A 904 -1.03 15.86 -8.22
CA ASN A 904 -0.33 14.68 -7.69
C ASN A 904 0.76 15.03 -6.66
N THR A 905 0.97 16.30 -6.33
CA THR A 905 1.86 16.70 -5.24
C THR A 905 1.13 17.60 -4.24
N LEU A 906 1.22 17.24 -2.96
CA LEU A 906 0.72 17.99 -1.82
C LEU A 906 1.89 18.40 -0.94
N ILE A 907 1.98 19.67 -0.61
CA ILE A 907 2.96 20.21 0.35
C ILE A 907 2.16 20.84 1.49
N VAL A 908 2.34 20.36 2.72
CA VAL A 908 1.65 20.87 3.91
C VAL A 908 2.63 21.61 4.80
N PHE A 909 2.41 22.91 4.97
CA PHE A 909 3.17 23.74 5.89
C PHE A 909 2.63 23.61 7.33
N ASP A 910 3.52 23.52 8.33
CA ASP A 910 3.19 23.36 9.76
C ASP A 910 2.22 22.16 10.01
N ALA A 911 2.52 20.98 9.45
CA ALA A 911 1.69 19.79 9.54
C ALA A 911 1.46 19.32 11.00
N ASP A 912 2.40 19.63 11.89
CA ASP A 912 2.36 19.33 13.33
C ASP A 912 1.15 19.94 14.05
N LYS A 913 0.53 20.99 13.49
CA LYS A 913 -0.64 21.67 14.06
C LYS A 913 -1.98 21.08 13.60
N MET A 914 -1.98 20.13 12.68
CA MET A 914 -3.21 19.61 12.06
C MET A 914 -3.61 18.26 12.64
N GLY A 915 -4.92 17.96 12.66
CA GLY A 915 -5.44 16.67 13.12
C GLY A 915 -5.15 15.52 12.15
N LEU A 916 -5.05 14.28 12.64
CA LEU A 916 -4.73 13.10 11.81
C LEU A 916 -5.77 12.91 10.68
N SER A 917 -7.05 12.99 11.02
CA SER A 917 -8.15 12.91 10.06
C SER A 917 -8.05 13.96 8.94
N GLN A 918 -7.60 15.18 9.27
CA GLN A 918 -7.45 16.26 8.30
C GLN A 918 -6.26 16.01 7.38
N LEU A 919 -5.11 15.66 7.95
CA LEU A 919 -3.90 15.32 7.18
C LEU A 919 -4.18 14.17 6.21
N TYR A 920 -4.94 13.16 6.65
CA TYR A 920 -5.34 12.04 5.81
C TYR A 920 -6.31 12.44 4.69
N GLN A 921 -7.35 13.23 5.00
CA GLN A 921 -8.29 13.73 3.98
C GLN A 921 -7.57 14.59 2.94
N LEU A 922 -6.63 15.44 3.36
CA LEU A 922 -5.81 16.26 2.48
C LEU A 922 -4.90 15.40 1.61
N ARG A 923 -4.24 14.38 2.20
CA ARG A 923 -3.46 13.40 1.45
C ARG A 923 -4.29 12.70 0.38
N GLY A 924 -5.52 12.30 0.72
CA GLY A 924 -6.46 11.69 -0.23
C GLY A 924 -6.95 12.63 -1.34
N ARG A 925 -6.59 13.92 -1.32
CA ARG A 925 -6.85 14.85 -2.44
C ARG A 925 -5.83 14.72 -3.57
N VAL A 926 -4.67 14.12 -3.33
CA VAL A 926 -3.66 13.81 -4.36
C VAL A 926 -3.62 12.32 -4.67
N GLY A 927 -3.07 11.93 -5.83
CA GLY A 927 -2.95 10.51 -6.20
C GLY A 927 -4.25 9.90 -6.69
N ARG A 928 -4.99 10.69 -7.48
CA ARG A 928 -6.24 10.28 -8.14
C ARG A 928 -6.03 9.82 -9.57
N SER A 929 -4.86 10.09 -10.14
CA SER A 929 -4.42 9.55 -11.42
C SER A 929 -3.60 8.26 -11.22
N ASN A 930 -3.31 7.58 -12.32
CA ASN A 930 -2.37 6.45 -12.38
C ASN A 930 -0.89 6.87 -12.23
N ARG A 931 -0.62 8.00 -11.57
CA ARG A 931 0.73 8.48 -11.27
C ARG A 931 0.98 8.36 -9.77
N VAL A 932 2.21 8.04 -9.42
CA VAL A 932 2.66 8.11 -8.03
C VAL A 932 2.52 9.56 -7.56
N ALA A 933 1.75 9.76 -6.49
CA ALA A 933 1.59 11.06 -5.87
C ALA A 933 2.48 11.20 -4.64
N TYR A 934 2.83 12.44 -4.32
CA TYR A 934 3.72 12.79 -3.22
C TYR A 934 3.01 13.70 -2.23
N ALA A 935 3.17 13.45 -0.94
CA ALA A 935 2.67 14.30 0.14
C ALA A 935 3.82 14.63 1.11
N TYR A 936 4.18 15.91 1.18
CA TYR A 936 5.23 16.45 2.03
C TYR A 936 4.60 17.14 3.25
N PHE A 937 4.66 16.50 4.41
CA PHE A 937 4.24 17.07 5.68
C PHE A 937 5.43 17.75 6.36
N THR A 938 5.45 19.08 6.32
CA THR A 938 6.59 19.87 6.82
C THR A 938 6.33 20.48 8.19
N TYR A 939 7.35 20.56 9.03
CA TYR A 939 7.35 21.32 10.28
C TYR A 939 8.52 22.32 10.32
N ARG A 940 8.49 23.28 11.25
CA ARG A 940 9.51 24.35 11.29
C ARG A 940 10.88 23.83 11.69
N LYS A 941 11.93 24.38 11.06
CA LYS A 941 13.34 24.15 11.44
C LYS A 941 13.55 24.46 12.93
N ASP A 942 14.31 23.61 13.61
CA ASP A 942 14.68 23.71 15.04
C ASP A 942 13.50 23.63 16.04
N LYS A 943 12.33 23.16 15.61
CA LYS A 943 11.16 23.02 16.49
C LYS A 943 11.14 21.65 17.16
N VAL A 944 11.13 21.63 18.49
CA VAL A 944 10.85 20.41 19.27
C VAL A 944 9.37 20.05 19.10
N LEU A 945 9.09 18.88 18.53
CA LEU A 945 7.73 18.34 18.40
C LEU A 945 7.22 17.85 19.76
N THR A 946 5.91 17.98 19.98
CA THR A 946 5.27 17.29 21.11
C THR A 946 5.15 15.81 20.79
N GLU A 947 5.20 14.95 21.80
CA GLU A 947 5.05 13.48 21.63
C GLU A 947 3.76 13.12 20.85
N VAL A 948 2.69 13.90 21.04
CA VAL A 948 1.41 13.73 20.32
C VAL A 948 1.54 14.09 18.83
N ALA A 949 2.22 15.20 18.51
CA ALA A 949 2.45 15.60 17.13
C ALA A 949 3.38 14.62 16.40
N GLU A 950 4.40 14.12 17.11
CA GLU A 950 5.30 13.08 16.60
C GLU A 950 4.56 11.77 16.32
N LYS A 951 3.80 11.23 17.29
CA LYS A 951 2.97 10.02 17.08
C LYS A 951 1.97 10.18 15.94
N ARG A 952 1.40 11.38 15.76
CA ARG A 952 0.46 11.68 14.67
C ARG A 952 1.16 11.73 13.31
N LEU A 953 2.29 12.41 13.21
CA LEU A 953 3.08 12.51 11.99
C LEU A 953 3.70 11.15 11.62
N GLN A 954 4.11 10.38 12.62
CA GLN A 954 4.54 9.01 12.44
C GLN A 954 3.39 8.13 11.92
N ALA A 955 2.18 8.26 12.48
CA ALA A 955 1.02 7.53 11.98
C ALA A 955 0.68 7.89 10.52
N ILE A 956 0.71 9.16 10.11
CA ILE A 956 0.43 9.52 8.70
C ILE A 956 1.50 8.97 7.73
N LYS A 957 2.75 8.80 8.21
CA LYS A 957 3.86 8.18 7.49
C LYS A 957 3.73 6.65 7.42
N GLU A 958 3.24 6.00 8.48
CA GLU A 958 3.05 4.55 8.57
C GLU A 958 1.87 4.07 7.70
N PHE A 959 0.77 4.82 7.67
CA PHE A 959 -0.42 4.44 6.89
C PHE A 959 -0.39 4.99 5.45
N THR A 960 0.70 4.80 4.70
CA THR A 960 0.84 5.27 3.30
C THR A 960 -0.06 4.54 2.30
N GLU A 961 -0.56 3.35 2.66
CA GLU A 961 -1.38 2.51 1.79
C GLU A 961 -2.80 3.06 1.55
N LEU A 962 -3.31 2.83 0.34
CA LEU A 962 -4.70 3.07 -0.05
C LEU A 962 -5.59 2.07 0.71
N GLY A 963 -6.73 2.49 1.25
CA GLY A 963 -7.68 1.64 1.98
C GLY A 963 -7.55 1.79 3.50
N SER A 964 -6.54 2.55 3.96
CA SER A 964 -6.29 2.82 5.38
C SER A 964 -7.30 3.76 6.04
N GLY A 965 -8.29 4.31 5.31
CA GLY A 965 -9.24 5.30 5.84
C GLY A 965 -10.04 4.79 7.03
N PHE A 966 -10.41 3.51 7.03
CA PHE A 966 -11.03 2.83 8.17
C PHE A 966 -10.04 2.69 9.35
N LYS A 967 -8.83 2.19 9.08
CA LYS A 967 -7.76 2.01 10.09
C LYS A 967 -7.37 3.34 10.76
N ILE A 968 -7.35 4.42 9.98
CA ILE A 968 -7.03 5.77 10.46
C ILE A 968 -8.19 6.39 11.22
N ALA A 969 -9.43 6.13 10.84
CA ALA A 969 -10.59 6.53 11.66
C ALA A 969 -10.54 5.84 13.03
N MET A 970 -10.16 4.56 13.09
CA MET A 970 -9.92 3.83 14.35
C MET A 970 -8.74 4.39 15.14
N ARG A 971 -7.63 4.73 14.47
CA ARG A 971 -6.47 5.36 15.11
C ARG A 971 -6.79 6.76 15.62
N ASP A 972 -7.49 7.58 14.84
CA ASP A 972 -7.97 8.91 15.23
C ASP A 972 -8.98 8.83 16.38
N LEU A 973 -9.84 7.80 16.41
CA LEU A 973 -10.72 7.50 17.55
C LEU A 973 -9.92 7.13 18.81
N SER A 974 -8.88 6.31 18.66
CA SER A 974 -7.99 5.95 19.78
C SER A 974 -7.15 7.13 20.28
N ILE A 975 -6.71 8.01 19.36
CA ILE A 975 -5.89 9.18 19.65
C ILE A 975 -6.77 10.26 20.27
N ARG A 976 -7.94 10.58 19.73
CA ARG A 976 -8.82 11.66 20.27
C ARG A 976 -9.66 11.22 21.47
N GLY A 977 -9.78 9.91 21.71
CA GLY A 977 -10.75 9.33 22.63
C GLY A 977 -12.18 9.36 22.06
N ALA A 978 -13.05 8.48 22.57
CA ALA A 978 -14.45 8.35 22.15
C ALA A 978 -15.37 9.54 22.55
N GLY A 979 -14.78 10.68 22.91
CA GLY A 979 -15.49 11.86 23.39
C GLY A 979 -16.44 12.42 22.33
N ASN A 980 -17.71 12.54 22.70
CA ASN A 980 -18.87 13.02 21.92
C ASN A 980 -19.60 12.02 20.99
N LEU A 981 -19.32 10.71 21.00
CA LEU A 981 -19.98 9.78 20.08
C LEU A 981 -21.47 9.59 20.33
N LEU A 982 -21.94 9.64 21.59
CA LEU A 982 -23.33 9.33 21.94
C LEU A 982 -23.93 10.33 22.95
N GLY A 983 -23.19 11.38 23.31
CA GLY A 983 -23.60 12.43 24.26
C GLY A 983 -22.46 12.84 25.20
N ALA A 984 -22.56 14.03 25.79
CA ALA A 984 -21.53 14.59 26.67
C ALA A 984 -21.31 13.77 27.97
N GLU A 985 -22.29 12.98 28.42
CA GLU A 985 -22.21 12.18 29.65
C GLU A 985 -21.45 10.86 29.51
N GLN A 986 -21.15 10.41 28.28
CA GLN A 986 -20.66 9.05 28.03
C GLN A 986 -19.15 8.89 27.97
N HIS A 987 -18.42 10.00 27.81
CA HIS A 987 -16.95 10.02 27.72
C HIS A 987 -16.28 9.37 28.95
N GLY A 988 -16.87 9.55 30.15
CA GLY A 988 -16.33 8.97 31.38
C GLY A 988 -16.49 7.46 31.53
N PHE A 989 -17.35 6.80 30.74
CA PHE A 989 -17.58 5.36 30.84
C PHE A 989 -16.60 4.55 30.00
N ILE A 990 -16.31 4.98 28.77
CA ILE A 990 -15.37 4.29 27.88
C ILE A 990 -13.96 4.30 28.49
N ASP A 991 -13.53 5.43 29.04
CA ASP A 991 -12.25 5.54 29.76
C ASP A 991 -12.16 4.65 31.00
N SER A 992 -13.31 4.24 31.56
CA SER A 992 -13.36 3.44 32.79
C SER A 992 -13.26 1.93 32.57
N VAL A 993 -13.74 1.42 31.42
CA VAL A 993 -13.78 -0.01 31.09
C VAL A 993 -13.00 -0.41 29.85
N GLY A 994 -12.62 0.54 28.99
CA GLY A 994 -12.00 0.28 27.69
C GLY A 994 -13.03 0.15 26.56
N PHE A 995 -12.63 0.55 25.35
CA PHE A 995 -13.49 0.61 24.18
C PHE A 995 -14.04 -0.77 23.74
N ASP A 996 -13.20 -1.80 23.71
CA ASP A 996 -13.59 -3.14 23.23
C ASP A 996 -14.64 -3.78 24.14
N LEU A 997 -14.42 -3.75 25.46
CA LEU A 997 -15.36 -4.30 26.44
C LEU A 997 -16.70 -3.54 26.41
N TYR A 998 -16.66 -2.21 26.28
CA TYR A 998 -17.87 -1.40 26.14
C TYR A 998 -18.68 -1.79 24.90
N SER A 999 -18.01 -1.97 23.76
CA SER A 999 -18.64 -2.36 22.50
C SER A 999 -19.27 -3.76 22.58
N GLN A 1000 -18.57 -4.71 23.21
CA GLN A 1000 -19.09 -6.05 23.46
C GLN A 1000 -20.37 -6.02 24.33
N MET A 1001 -20.34 -5.28 25.44
CA MET A 1001 -21.51 -5.15 26.34
C MET A 1001 -22.73 -4.56 25.62
N LEU A 1002 -22.51 -3.62 24.69
CA LEU A 1002 -23.58 -3.01 23.91
C LEU A 1002 -24.14 -3.95 22.84
N LYS A 1003 -23.28 -4.73 22.19
CA LYS A 1003 -23.70 -5.77 21.25
C LYS A 1003 -24.56 -6.84 21.95
N GLU A 1004 -24.10 -7.35 23.09
CA GLU A 1004 -24.86 -8.34 23.89
C GLU A 1004 -26.23 -7.78 24.31
N ALA A 1005 -26.28 -6.53 24.80
CA ALA A 1005 -27.54 -5.88 25.20
C ALA A 1005 -28.53 -5.71 24.02
N ILE A 1006 -28.04 -5.48 22.80
CA ILE A 1006 -28.88 -5.39 21.60
C ILE A 1006 -29.38 -6.77 21.18
N GLU A 1007 -28.51 -7.79 21.17
CA GLU A 1007 -28.85 -9.17 20.79
C GLU A 1007 -29.88 -9.78 21.75
N GLU A 1008 -29.71 -9.62 23.07
CA GLU A 1008 -30.66 -10.11 24.09
C GLU A 1008 -32.07 -9.52 23.89
N ARG A 1009 -32.16 -8.28 23.43
CA ARG A 1009 -33.42 -7.58 23.19
C ARG A 1009 -34.04 -7.90 21.83
N LYS A 1010 -33.22 -8.18 20.80
CA LYS A 1010 -33.68 -8.57 19.45
C LYS A 1010 -34.16 -10.02 19.38
N ALA A 1011 -33.48 -10.96 20.03
CA ALA A 1011 -33.74 -12.40 19.87
C ALA A 1011 -34.94 -12.92 20.68
N GLY A 1012 -35.49 -12.12 21.60
CA GLY A 1012 -36.41 -12.63 22.61
C GLY A 1012 -35.71 -13.55 23.64
N PRO A 1013 -36.41 -13.98 24.70
CA PRO A 1013 -35.79 -14.58 25.89
C PRO A 1013 -35.28 -16.03 25.77
N GLU A 1014 -35.22 -16.66 24.59
CA GLU A 1014 -34.77 -18.06 24.45
C GLU A 1014 -33.62 -18.22 23.46
N ILE A 1015 -32.40 -17.94 23.92
CA ILE A 1015 -31.20 -18.54 23.33
C ILE A 1015 -30.81 -19.71 24.25
N VAL A 1016 -31.06 -20.93 23.80
CA VAL A 1016 -30.53 -22.14 24.44
C VAL A 1016 -29.02 -22.11 24.27
N LYS A 1017 -28.29 -21.64 25.29
CA LYS A 1017 -26.82 -21.72 25.33
C LYS A 1017 -26.44 -23.20 25.31
N ARG A 1018 -25.77 -23.65 24.24
CA ARG A 1018 -25.12 -24.97 24.21
C ARG A 1018 -24.13 -25.03 25.38
N PRO A 1019 -24.11 -26.09 26.21
CA PRO A 1019 -23.13 -26.23 27.27
C PRO A 1019 -21.73 -26.31 26.66
N LEU A 1020 -20.79 -25.53 27.20
CA LEU A 1020 -19.39 -25.54 26.78
C LEU A 1020 -18.75 -26.86 27.26
N LEU A 1021 -18.11 -27.59 26.35
CA LEU A 1021 -17.30 -28.76 26.67
C LEU A 1021 -16.11 -28.33 27.53
N GLU A 1022 -15.99 -28.90 28.73
CA GLU A 1022 -14.87 -28.65 29.65
C GLU A 1022 -13.87 -29.80 29.58
N ILE A 1023 -12.62 -29.53 29.16
CA ILE A 1023 -11.53 -30.52 29.13
C ILE A 1023 -10.47 -30.11 30.16
N ASP A 1024 -10.29 -30.94 31.18
CA ASP A 1024 -9.28 -30.78 32.23
C ASP A 1024 -8.51 -32.09 32.39
N LEU A 1025 -7.37 -32.17 31.69
CA LEU A 1025 -6.45 -33.31 31.70
C LEU A 1025 -5.07 -32.83 32.15
N GLU A 1026 -4.37 -33.65 32.96
CA GLU A 1026 -3.02 -33.34 33.44
C GLU A 1026 -1.96 -33.81 32.42
N ILE A 1027 -2.02 -33.25 31.21
CA ILE A 1027 -1.15 -33.58 30.06
C ILE A 1027 -0.34 -32.35 29.68
N ASP A 1028 0.94 -32.55 29.39
CA ASP A 1028 1.89 -31.48 29.04
C ASP A 1028 1.73 -31.03 27.58
N ALA A 1029 0.57 -30.46 27.28
CA ALA A 1029 0.20 -29.99 25.94
C ALA A 1029 0.28 -28.46 25.87
N TYR A 1030 1.39 -27.96 25.33
CA TYR A 1030 1.66 -26.54 25.15
C TYR A 1030 2.58 -26.32 23.94
N ILE A 1031 2.76 -25.06 23.55
CA ILE A 1031 3.71 -24.64 22.52
C ILE A 1031 5.01 -24.20 23.22
N PRO A 1032 6.11 -24.97 23.14
CA PRO A 1032 7.35 -24.60 23.81
C PRO A 1032 8.02 -23.35 23.25
N ASP A 1033 8.71 -22.57 24.10
CA ASP A 1033 9.53 -21.42 23.67
C ASP A 1033 10.66 -21.82 22.71
N SER A 1034 11.13 -23.08 22.78
CA SER A 1034 12.12 -23.63 21.86
C SER A 1034 11.58 -23.85 20.44
N TYR A 1035 10.25 -23.92 20.27
CA TYR A 1035 9.60 -24.09 18.98
C TYR A 1035 9.08 -22.76 18.45
N ILE A 1036 8.32 -22.02 19.27
CA ILE A 1036 7.87 -20.66 18.95
C ILE A 1036 8.27 -19.73 20.10
N SER A 1037 9.32 -18.94 19.89
CA SER A 1037 9.83 -17.97 20.87
C SER A 1037 9.04 -16.67 20.90
N ASP A 1038 8.44 -16.29 19.76
CA ASP A 1038 7.63 -15.08 19.67
C ASP A 1038 6.26 -15.29 20.34
N GLY A 1039 6.01 -14.53 21.39
CA GLY A 1039 4.76 -14.57 22.14
C GLY A 1039 3.54 -14.21 21.29
N HIS A 1040 3.69 -13.38 20.25
CA HIS A 1040 2.59 -13.02 19.35
C HIS A 1040 2.18 -14.19 18.47
N GLN A 1041 3.13 -14.79 17.74
CA GLN A 1041 2.90 -16.00 16.95
C GLN A 1041 2.34 -17.14 17.81
N LYS A 1042 2.86 -17.30 19.04
CA LYS A 1042 2.36 -18.30 19.97
C LYS A 1042 0.86 -18.08 20.30
N ILE A 1043 0.46 -16.84 20.58
CA ILE A 1043 -0.97 -16.49 20.81
C ILE A 1043 -1.83 -16.74 19.57
N GLU A 1044 -1.33 -16.38 18.39
CA GLU A 1044 -2.02 -16.61 17.12
C GLU A 1044 -2.30 -18.12 16.92
N MET A 1045 -1.28 -18.96 17.10
CA MET A 1045 -1.41 -20.41 16.99
C MET A 1045 -2.40 -20.96 18.02
N TYR A 1046 -2.34 -20.54 19.30
CA TYR A 1046 -3.33 -20.97 20.30
C TYR A 1046 -4.77 -20.58 19.94
N LYS A 1047 -4.98 -19.40 19.33
CA LYS A 1047 -6.31 -19.01 18.81
C LYS A 1047 -6.76 -19.93 17.67
N ARG A 1048 -5.85 -20.31 16.77
CA ARG A 1048 -6.12 -21.26 15.68
C ARG A 1048 -6.50 -22.63 16.26
N PHE A 1049 -5.73 -23.17 17.21
CA PHE A 1049 -6.06 -24.42 17.92
C PHE A 1049 -7.46 -24.41 18.53
N ARG A 1050 -7.87 -23.29 19.13
CA ARG A 1050 -9.21 -23.16 19.73
C ARG A 1050 -10.32 -23.05 18.69
N GLY A 1051 -10.03 -22.43 17.54
CA GLY A 1051 -10.95 -22.23 16.42
C GLY A 1051 -11.22 -23.49 15.59
N ILE A 1052 -10.48 -24.58 15.83
CA ILE A 1052 -10.72 -25.87 15.17
C ILE A 1052 -12.12 -26.38 15.50
N THR A 1053 -12.89 -26.67 14.45
CA THR A 1053 -14.23 -27.25 14.54
C THR A 1053 -14.39 -28.51 13.68
N LEU A 1054 -13.55 -28.67 12.66
CA LEU A 1054 -13.55 -29.78 11.72
C LEU A 1054 -12.19 -30.49 11.72
N LEU A 1055 -12.18 -31.78 11.34
CA LEU A 1055 -10.93 -32.55 11.19
C LEU A 1055 -10.01 -31.97 10.11
N LYS A 1056 -10.59 -31.38 9.05
CA LYS A 1056 -9.82 -30.71 7.99
C LYS A 1056 -9.04 -29.50 8.52
N ASP A 1057 -9.59 -28.78 9.50
CA ASP A 1057 -8.91 -27.63 10.12
C ASP A 1057 -7.63 -28.06 10.85
N ILE A 1058 -7.60 -29.32 11.34
CA ILE A 1058 -6.43 -29.91 12.01
C ILE A 1058 -5.33 -30.19 10.99
N GLU A 1059 -5.65 -30.85 9.88
CA GLU A 1059 -4.69 -31.12 8.79
C GLU A 1059 -4.10 -29.82 8.26
N GLU A 1060 -4.95 -28.81 8.02
CA GLU A 1060 -4.49 -27.49 7.55
C GLU A 1060 -3.56 -26.80 8.56
N LEU A 1061 -3.86 -26.88 9.86
CA LEU A 1061 -3.01 -26.27 10.89
C LEU A 1061 -1.71 -27.06 11.11
N GLN A 1062 -1.72 -28.38 10.95
CA GLN A 1062 -0.50 -29.21 10.98
C GLN A 1062 0.43 -28.83 9.84
N ASP A 1063 -0.09 -28.77 8.61
CA ASP A 1063 0.68 -28.34 7.43
C ASP A 1063 1.22 -26.92 7.62
N GLU A 1064 0.41 -26.00 8.13
CA GLU A 1064 0.82 -24.62 8.40
C GLU A 1064 1.93 -24.54 9.45
N MET A 1065 1.81 -25.28 10.56
CA MET A 1065 2.80 -25.30 11.64
C MET A 1065 4.14 -25.88 11.16
N THR A 1066 4.10 -26.99 10.43
CA THR A 1066 5.31 -27.62 9.88
C THR A 1066 5.96 -26.72 8.82
N ASP A 1067 5.18 -26.09 7.94
CA ASP A 1067 5.71 -25.19 6.92
C ASP A 1067 6.36 -23.93 7.54
N ARG A 1068 5.76 -23.34 8.57
CA ARG A 1068 6.23 -22.07 9.19
C ARG A 1068 7.35 -22.26 10.21
N PHE A 1069 7.34 -23.36 10.96
CA PHE A 1069 8.19 -23.54 12.14
C PHE A 1069 9.02 -24.83 12.11
N GLY A 1070 8.82 -25.69 11.10
CA GLY A 1070 9.46 -27.01 11.02
C GLY A 1070 8.77 -28.06 11.90
N ASP A 1071 9.45 -29.17 12.13
CA ASP A 1071 8.92 -30.28 12.93
C ASP A 1071 8.60 -29.86 14.37
N TYR A 1072 7.37 -30.13 14.80
CA TYR A 1072 6.91 -29.78 16.14
C TYR A 1072 7.24 -30.87 17.18
N PRO A 1073 7.49 -30.48 18.43
CA PRO A 1073 7.83 -31.41 19.50
C PRO A 1073 6.59 -32.14 20.06
N ASP A 1074 6.81 -33.13 20.94
CA ASP A 1074 5.76 -34.00 21.49
C ASP A 1074 4.65 -33.21 22.21
N GLU A 1075 4.98 -32.10 22.87
CA GLU A 1075 4.03 -31.24 23.59
C GLU A 1075 2.98 -30.63 22.66
N VAL A 1076 3.40 -30.24 21.45
CA VAL A 1076 2.52 -29.73 20.40
C VAL A 1076 1.72 -30.87 19.77
N ALA A 1077 2.32 -32.05 19.60
CA ALA A 1077 1.59 -33.23 19.14
C ALA A 1077 0.45 -33.62 20.11
N TYR A 1078 0.66 -33.47 21.41
CA TYR A 1078 -0.40 -33.62 22.41
C TYR A 1078 -1.49 -32.55 22.27
N LEU A 1079 -1.12 -31.30 21.95
CA LEU A 1079 -2.08 -30.22 21.72
C LEU A 1079 -2.99 -30.51 20.51
N PHE A 1080 -2.42 -31.03 19.41
CA PHE A 1080 -3.21 -31.51 18.26
C PHE A 1080 -4.15 -32.66 18.62
N LYS A 1081 -3.67 -33.66 19.36
CA LYS A 1081 -4.51 -34.76 19.84
C LYS A 1081 -5.66 -34.28 20.73
N ILE A 1082 -5.43 -33.29 21.60
CA ILE A 1082 -6.48 -32.68 22.44
C ILE A 1082 -7.49 -31.92 21.57
N ALA A 1083 -7.03 -31.18 20.56
CA ALA A 1083 -7.93 -30.49 19.63
C ALA A 1083 -8.78 -31.48 18.81
N GLU A 1084 -8.19 -32.58 18.35
CA GLU A 1084 -8.92 -33.66 17.66
C GLU A 1084 -9.95 -34.32 18.58
N LEU A 1085 -9.54 -34.62 19.82
CA LEU A 1085 -10.42 -35.14 20.86
C LEU A 1085 -11.58 -34.20 21.17
N LYS A 1086 -11.36 -32.89 21.18
CA LYS A 1086 -12.40 -31.86 21.33
C LYS A 1086 -13.42 -31.92 20.19
N VAL A 1087 -12.99 -32.04 18.94
CA VAL A 1087 -13.90 -32.14 17.76
C VAL A 1087 -14.79 -33.38 17.86
N TYR A 1088 -14.21 -34.54 18.19
CA TYR A 1088 -15.01 -35.75 18.40
C TYR A 1088 -15.92 -35.66 19.63
N ALA A 1089 -15.48 -35.01 20.70
CA ALA A 1089 -16.25 -34.84 21.92
C ALA A 1089 -17.47 -33.92 21.71
N GLU A 1090 -17.31 -32.80 21.00
CA GLU A 1090 -18.41 -31.88 20.66
C GLU A 1090 -19.44 -32.57 19.74
N THR A 1091 -18.98 -33.29 18.72
CA THR A 1091 -19.87 -34.05 17.83
C THR A 1091 -20.57 -35.21 18.55
N ALA A 1092 -19.92 -35.86 19.51
CA ALA A 1092 -20.50 -36.90 20.35
C ALA A 1092 -21.41 -36.39 21.48
N GLY A 1093 -21.47 -35.07 21.72
CA GLY A 1093 -22.30 -34.47 22.78
C GLY A 1093 -21.76 -34.68 24.19
N VAL A 1094 -20.44 -34.72 24.34
CA VAL A 1094 -19.75 -34.76 25.64
C VAL A 1094 -19.87 -33.40 26.33
N GLU A 1095 -20.14 -33.38 27.63
CA GLU A 1095 -20.22 -32.15 28.44
C GLU A 1095 -18.90 -31.87 29.17
N ALA A 1096 -18.23 -32.90 29.68
CA ALA A 1096 -17.02 -32.71 30.48
C ALA A 1096 -16.06 -33.91 30.38
N ILE A 1097 -14.77 -33.62 30.40
CA ILE A 1097 -13.65 -34.56 30.46
C ILE A 1097 -12.74 -34.07 31.59
N LYS A 1098 -12.77 -34.72 32.75
CA LYS A 1098 -12.05 -34.25 33.95
C LYS A 1098 -11.17 -35.31 34.59
N GLN A 1099 -9.90 -35.00 34.77
CA GLN A 1099 -8.97 -35.80 35.55
C GLN A 1099 -9.12 -35.49 37.04
N MET A 1100 -9.44 -36.51 37.82
CA MET A 1100 -9.52 -36.47 39.28
C MET A 1100 -8.61 -37.54 39.88
N LYS A 1101 -7.44 -37.13 40.40
CA LYS A 1101 -6.45 -38.02 41.02
C LYS A 1101 -5.97 -39.15 40.08
N GLN A 1102 -6.52 -40.35 40.24
CA GLN A 1102 -6.14 -41.53 39.46
C GLN A 1102 -7.22 -41.96 38.45
N GLU A 1103 -8.18 -41.08 38.15
CA GLU A 1103 -9.32 -41.37 37.29
C GLU A 1103 -9.65 -40.19 36.38
N VAL A 1104 -9.84 -40.42 35.08
CA VAL A 1104 -10.40 -39.45 34.13
C VAL A 1104 -11.86 -39.76 33.90
N ASN A 1105 -12.73 -38.79 34.12
CA ASN A 1105 -14.18 -38.92 33.97
C ASN A 1105 -14.64 -38.22 32.69
N ILE A 1106 -15.32 -38.94 31.82
CA ILE A 1106 -15.96 -38.41 30.60
C ILE A 1106 -17.47 -38.48 30.82
N LEU A 1107 -18.14 -37.33 30.76
CA LEU A 1107 -19.58 -37.18 31.01
C LEU A 1107 -20.29 -36.69 29.76
N LEU A 1108 -21.35 -37.40 29.35
CA LEU A 1108 -22.15 -37.05 28.17
C LEU A 1108 -23.42 -36.29 28.54
N SER A 1109 -23.96 -35.52 27.59
CA SER A 1109 -25.26 -34.88 27.77
C SER A 1109 -26.39 -35.89 27.87
N GLU A 1110 -27.53 -35.48 28.45
CA GLU A 1110 -28.71 -36.35 28.59
C GLU A 1110 -29.26 -36.75 27.20
N GLU A 1111 -29.21 -35.84 26.23
CA GLU A 1111 -29.62 -36.09 24.84
C GLU A 1111 -28.69 -37.10 24.16
N ALA A 1112 -27.38 -36.86 24.20
CA ALA A 1112 -26.38 -37.74 23.59
C ALA A 1112 -26.39 -39.14 24.22
N SER A 1113 -26.59 -39.23 25.53
CA SER A 1113 -26.67 -40.50 26.26
C SER A 1113 -27.82 -41.40 25.77
N ASN A 1114 -28.92 -40.82 25.26
CA ASN A 1114 -30.06 -41.55 24.72
C ASN A 1114 -29.84 -42.03 23.27
N GLU A 1115 -29.06 -41.27 22.49
CA GLU A 1115 -28.76 -41.56 21.08
C GLU A 1115 -27.69 -42.64 20.90
N ILE A 1116 -27.00 -43.01 21.97
CA ILE A 1116 -25.85 -43.91 21.92
C ILE A 1116 -26.26 -45.40 21.98
N ASP A 1117 -25.56 -46.22 21.20
CA ASP A 1117 -25.66 -47.68 21.23
C ASP A 1117 -24.72 -48.27 22.30
N GLY A 1118 -25.32 -48.71 23.40
CA GLY A 1118 -24.58 -49.32 24.52
C GLY A 1118 -23.82 -50.60 24.16
N GLN A 1119 -24.21 -51.35 23.11
CA GLN A 1119 -23.48 -52.55 22.69
C GLN A 1119 -22.16 -52.19 22.00
N LYS A 1120 -22.17 -51.15 21.16
CA LYS A 1120 -20.97 -50.65 20.48
C LYS A 1120 -19.98 -50.06 21.47
N ILE A 1121 -20.44 -49.23 22.41
CA ILE A 1121 -19.57 -48.68 23.46
C ILE A 1121 -18.96 -49.79 24.32
N PHE A 1122 -19.75 -50.78 24.73
CA PHE A 1122 -19.24 -51.88 25.54
C PHE A 1122 -18.16 -52.68 24.80
N LYS A 1123 -18.28 -52.83 23.48
CA LYS A 1123 -17.26 -53.48 22.64
C LYS A 1123 -15.96 -52.69 22.62
N ILE A 1124 -16.03 -51.36 22.49
CA ILE A 1124 -14.87 -50.46 22.49
C ILE A 1124 -14.21 -50.42 23.87
N SER A 1125 -14.99 -50.25 24.94
CA SER A 1125 -14.47 -50.28 26.31
C SER A 1125 -13.84 -51.65 26.67
N SER A 1126 -14.29 -52.73 26.04
CA SER A 1126 -13.72 -54.07 26.24
C SER A 1126 -12.34 -54.28 25.61
N GLN A 1127 -11.93 -53.44 24.66
CA GLN A 1127 -10.58 -53.46 24.08
C GLN A 1127 -9.53 -52.94 25.07
N HIS A 1128 -9.92 -52.04 25.99
CA HIS A 1128 -9.07 -51.47 27.04
C HIS A 1128 -9.32 -52.09 28.43
N ARG A 1129 -9.58 -53.40 28.48
CA ARG A 1129 -9.99 -54.14 29.69
C ARG A 1129 -9.08 -53.86 30.91
N LYS A 1130 -9.73 -53.56 32.05
CA LYS A 1130 -9.18 -53.16 33.37
C LYS A 1130 -8.86 -51.66 33.53
N THR A 1131 -8.90 -50.89 32.46
CA THR A 1131 -8.52 -49.47 32.47
C THR A 1131 -9.75 -48.56 32.35
N VAL A 1132 -10.83 -49.01 31.70
CA VAL A 1132 -12.05 -48.20 31.49
C VAL A 1132 -13.27 -48.85 32.16
N GLY A 1133 -14.01 -48.06 32.94
CA GLY A 1133 -15.29 -48.38 33.56
C GLY A 1133 -16.43 -47.55 32.95
N LEU A 1134 -17.61 -48.15 32.84
CA LEU A 1134 -18.84 -47.48 32.37
C LEU A 1134 -19.83 -47.37 33.55
N GLY A 1135 -20.46 -46.21 33.70
CA GLY A 1135 -21.45 -45.93 34.72
C GLY A 1135 -22.48 -44.89 34.25
N MET A 1136 -23.41 -44.54 35.14
CA MET A 1136 -24.36 -43.46 34.92
C MET A 1136 -24.32 -42.48 36.08
N GLU A 1137 -24.35 -41.18 35.77
CA GLU A 1137 -24.51 -40.09 36.73
C GLU A 1137 -25.88 -39.45 36.49
N GLY A 1138 -26.88 -39.91 37.24
CA GLY A 1138 -28.29 -39.63 36.94
C GLY A 1138 -28.71 -40.33 35.64
N LYS A 1139 -29.11 -39.54 34.63
CA LYS A 1139 -29.45 -40.03 33.27
C LYS A 1139 -28.31 -39.87 32.25
N LYS A 1140 -27.16 -39.36 32.69
CA LYS A 1140 -26.00 -39.11 31.82
C LYS A 1140 -25.05 -40.30 31.85
N LEU A 1141 -24.60 -40.72 30.67
CA LEU A 1141 -23.56 -41.73 30.55
C LEU A 1141 -22.23 -41.17 31.08
N LYS A 1142 -21.57 -41.93 31.95
CA LYS A 1142 -20.27 -41.58 32.53
C LYS A 1142 -19.27 -42.68 32.23
N MET A 1143 -18.13 -42.32 31.65
CA MET A 1143 -16.99 -43.23 31.46
C MET A 1143 -15.86 -42.82 32.40
N VAL A 1144 -15.19 -43.80 33.00
CA VAL A 1144 -14.10 -43.59 33.96
C VAL A 1144 -12.87 -44.33 33.46
N ILE A 1145 -11.77 -43.62 33.24
CA ILE A 1145 -10.49 -44.19 32.82
C ILE A 1145 -9.54 -44.17 34.03
N HIS A 1146 -9.10 -45.32 34.51
CA HIS A 1146 -8.14 -45.44 35.61
C HIS A 1146 -6.71 -45.17 35.11
N THR A 1147 -6.04 -44.16 35.65
CA THR A 1147 -4.72 -43.67 35.19
C THR A 1147 -3.53 -44.42 35.78
N LYS A 1148 -3.76 -45.36 36.70
CA LYS A 1148 -2.71 -46.06 37.46
C LYS A 1148 -1.84 -46.94 36.55
N GLY A 1149 -0.60 -46.48 36.29
CA GLY A 1149 0.38 -47.19 35.47
C GLY A 1149 0.37 -46.81 33.98
N LEU A 1150 -0.38 -45.77 33.60
CA LEU A 1150 -0.35 -45.18 32.26
C LEU A 1150 0.62 -43.99 32.24
N ASP A 1151 1.37 -43.85 31.14
CA ASP A 1151 2.05 -42.60 30.79
C ASP A 1151 1.04 -41.62 30.14
N GLN A 1152 1.42 -40.35 29.99
CA GLN A 1152 0.54 -39.30 29.45
C GLN A 1152 0.07 -39.61 28.03
N SER A 1153 0.96 -40.14 27.18
CA SER A 1153 0.66 -40.51 25.78
C SER A 1153 -0.41 -41.61 25.70
N LYS A 1154 -0.24 -42.71 26.46
CA LYS A 1154 -1.22 -43.80 26.51
C LYS A 1154 -2.54 -43.39 27.16
N LEU A 1155 -2.52 -42.49 28.14
CA LEU A 1155 -3.76 -41.95 28.72
C LEU A 1155 -4.56 -41.19 27.66
N LEU A 1156 -3.89 -40.35 26.89
CA LEU A 1156 -4.50 -39.58 25.82
C LEU A 1156 -5.01 -40.49 24.70
N ASP A 1157 -4.26 -41.52 24.31
CA ASP A 1157 -4.69 -42.51 23.31
C ASP A 1157 -5.96 -43.26 23.75
N VAL A 1158 -6.02 -43.71 25.01
CA VAL A 1158 -7.21 -44.40 25.55
C VAL A 1158 -8.41 -43.44 25.62
N ALA A 1159 -8.20 -42.19 26.02
CA ALA A 1159 -9.27 -41.19 26.03
C ALA A 1159 -9.79 -40.88 24.61
N PHE A 1160 -8.87 -40.79 23.65
CA PHE A 1160 -9.16 -40.56 22.23
C PHE A 1160 -9.95 -41.73 21.64
N ASP A 1161 -9.50 -42.98 21.80
CA ASP A 1161 -10.19 -44.18 21.31
C ASP A 1161 -11.62 -44.28 21.86
N MET A 1162 -11.80 -43.94 23.14
CA MET A 1162 -13.12 -43.94 23.77
C MET A 1162 -14.04 -42.87 23.18
N ILE A 1163 -13.55 -41.64 22.96
CA ILE A 1163 -14.36 -40.52 22.46
C ILE A 1163 -14.65 -40.67 20.95
N LYS A 1164 -13.67 -41.10 20.16
CA LYS A 1164 -13.89 -41.48 18.76
C LYS A 1164 -14.88 -42.64 18.67
N GLY A 1165 -14.77 -43.61 19.59
CA GLY A 1165 -15.74 -44.68 19.74
C GLY A 1165 -17.16 -44.20 20.08
N LEU A 1166 -17.30 -43.15 20.90
CA LEU A 1166 -18.61 -42.52 21.16
C LEU A 1166 -19.23 -41.98 19.88
N HIS A 1167 -18.44 -41.25 19.09
CA HIS A 1167 -18.87 -40.71 17.81
C HIS A 1167 -19.40 -41.81 16.87
N ASP A 1168 -18.67 -42.92 16.74
CA ASP A 1168 -19.03 -44.04 15.86
C ASP A 1168 -20.16 -44.93 16.41
N SER A 1169 -20.54 -44.72 17.68
CA SER A 1169 -21.55 -45.49 18.40
C SER A 1169 -22.94 -44.85 18.44
N LYS A 1170 -23.14 -43.69 17.80
CA LYS A 1170 -24.48 -43.11 17.64
C LYS A 1170 -25.39 -44.09 16.89
N ARG A 1171 -26.64 -44.21 17.36
CA ARG A 1171 -27.68 -45.03 16.71
C ARG A 1171 -28.00 -44.39 15.36
N GLU A 1172 -27.93 -45.18 14.29
CA GLU A 1172 -28.45 -44.75 12.99
C GLU A 1172 -29.92 -44.38 13.17
N HIS A 1173 -30.25 -43.11 12.91
CA HIS A 1173 -31.64 -42.70 12.83
C HIS A 1173 -32.27 -43.45 11.64
N SER A 1174 -33.15 -44.40 11.93
CA SER A 1174 -34.12 -44.85 10.94
C SER A 1174 -35.00 -43.65 10.61
N ASN A 1175 -34.79 -43.03 9.44
CA ASN A 1175 -35.72 -42.06 8.88
C ASN A 1175 -37.15 -42.60 9.01
N PRO A 1176 -38.06 -41.93 9.76
CA PRO A 1176 -39.46 -42.19 9.56
C PRO A 1176 -39.80 -41.64 8.18
N VAL A 1177 -40.20 -42.54 7.29
CA VAL A 1177 -40.72 -42.23 5.96
C VAL A 1177 -41.82 -41.16 6.08
N SER A 1178 -41.57 -39.91 5.65
CA SER A 1178 -42.32 -39.14 4.63
C SER A 1178 -41.69 -37.77 4.40
#